data_AF-A0A6P1LHI1-F1
#
_entry.id   AF-A0A6P1LHI1-F1
#
_cell.length_a   1.000
_cell.length_b   1.000
_cell.length_c   1.000
_cell.angle_alpha   90.00
_cell.angle_beta   90.00
_cell.angle_gamma   90.00
#
_symmetry.space_group_name_H-M   'P 1'
#
loop_
_entity.id
_entity.type
_entity.pdbx_description
1 polymer ?
#
loop_
_entity_poly.entity_id
_entity_poly.type
_entity_poly.pdbx_seq_one_letter_code
_entity_poly.pdbx_strand_id
1 'polypeptide(L)'
;MNKKNKLLFAIIPSIFTIGVISSVTTLSTQRYTNKLFKNDMISENSLIGNSELNASKDEYPLVAAQANGQNAYLSTKTGPIVYWGDKITSLDWFGAERWTIDVWSILSSPTHAGDWKRAWFNWDYDRDNDILWILTAGTWKTGNINQKLIGIDVKTGNDYFKNSKPDKYTEIPFPANKTDVRFLSVLKSGDVLMYGGASLSPNSNAYLYKKDKNKIETISYTFKDSLDSAVTSTNGFSWYFFNLISIGDNLNIAEFVQFPTGCTSSFDVYGILVDNNLKEVKKGKWTKPQLIANGLEGFNNKQTTPQRDYYYLTNGTVLTVLYNRLVLFDPITTEMKVLRLTDDIKWVQSWTFNASDNLYYKYRDGNIIYKINTTNIQSSANNNLLSPTTYFDISGATGNDVNKYANNYILYNVHGYTGQIMMINSRYKEDPNFGQISQEEILKNKYGLAVAISENKNDQDKGDIKGLLNTENAFLQAANFKIKDGVLKNKLPSEITSSDFEYLNESFLTRNNSVDENGNPKYPQFTKEIDDEKGEIKVQVNLDQIPWFVSNGQMPNDIAPKTLKFESTEANKISTRVTWKNADLDYDFKNTLPSKLTDNDIYRFDPFSINIQSQNIRLNNVSYPNKKYDIVEKNDETGLVKIKTTFEYLPLGVDLKSNNIQTYSEIKEYKIFNSKQKHELVFIGNSGNDTENIKQIPELKELSESNLLPSSFNSTDPSSILKFINTENSSGYPLSKMIFNIIPNDNDGTITITCSLPDGYYPGEQNKIFKKTYTGLNKITDYSFIVNKQSNSSFNKKQYRPSEIDEQDIYEHFIQYKGFNSSDIKLELSPNDENGELNLKLILDGSYPPSVTTNWGFVKENNQYIKSDSIDGFKTTEEYENQYVVKFKDDNGKSLREIKKYTPNQIKDILKATKINDHKLFIDGVEIKNELDFAKNVIESKGTSIPDNWDNQHFGYEIYYNDTNGEITIKLTFKNIPGTESDLVFIQRYTGFAKGNQVPTEDIFSFKTQAQLFVDNQDFKDLLPSDIESQLKDSENGTTFLNKFIGFSSEAYTNGLNNKKYKLEIVSNDIYGYITLKIIFDSDVVTNKDSLLVYTATYNNFLTE
;
A
#
# COMPACT_ATOMS: atom_id res chain seq x y z
N MET A 1 1.10 -27.29 54.66
CA MET A 1 -0.16 -27.63 54.00
C MET A 1 -1.07 -26.42 54.00
N ASN A 2 -1.44 -25.95 52.80
CA ASN A 2 -2.73 -25.37 52.36
C ASN A 2 -3.44 -24.34 53.27
N LYS A 3 -3.92 -23.17 52.80
CA LYS A 3 -4.34 -22.76 51.45
C LYS A 3 -4.69 -21.24 51.47
N LYS A 4 -4.35 -20.55 50.36
CA LYS A 4 -5.14 -19.58 49.53
C LYS A 4 -5.88 -18.40 50.22
N ASN A 5 -5.98 -17.18 49.67
CA ASN A 5 -5.54 -16.49 48.43
C ASN A 5 -5.87 -14.99 48.65
N LYS A 6 -4.94 -14.04 48.40
CA LYS A 6 -4.74 -13.20 47.17
C LYS A 6 -5.82 -12.10 46.94
N LEU A 7 -5.50 -10.84 46.63
CA LEU A 7 -4.22 -10.19 46.29
C LEU A 7 -4.26 -8.65 46.50
N LEU A 8 -3.09 -8.09 46.80
CA LEU A 8 -2.68 -6.69 47.08
C LEU A 8 -2.02 -6.05 45.82
N PHE A 9 -2.30 -4.78 45.48
CA PHE A 9 -1.63 -3.49 45.82
C PHE A 9 -0.38 -3.06 44.99
N ALA A 10 -0.39 -1.76 44.69
CA ALA A 10 0.73 -0.90 44.29
C ALA A 10 1.73 -0.66 45.44
N ILE A 11 2.93 -0.12 45.11
CA ILE A 11 3.67 0.99 45.77
C ILE A 11 5.18 0.92 45.42
N ILE A 12 5.76 2.07 45.03
CA ILE A 12 7.21 2.41 44.94
C ILE A 12 7.62 3.06 46.27
N PRO A 13 8.84 2.85 46.85
CA PRO A 13 9.87 3.93 46.89
C PRO A 13 11.38 3.51 47.03
N SER A 14 12.25 4.19 46.23
CA SER A 14 13.54 4.91 46.52
C SER A 14 14.56 4.45 47.60
N ILE A 15 15.89 4.67 47.45
CA ILE A 15 16.66 5.92 47.79
C ILE A 15 18.13 5.94 47.24
N PHE A 16 18.53 7.09 46.65
CA PHE A 16 19.80 7.89 46.57
C PHE A 16 21.22 7.29 46.87
N THR A 17 22.36 7.72 46.30
CA THR A 17 22.93 9.11 46.19
C THR A 17 24.23 9.20 45.31
N ILE A 18 24.35 10.24 44.45
CA ILE A 18 25.49 11.17 44.07
C ILE A 18 26.95 10.60 43.96
N GLY A 19 27.68 10.66 42.83
CA GLY A 19 28.43 11.80 42.20
C GLY A 19 29.96 11.68 42.48
N VAL A 20 30.91 11.69 41.52
CA VAL A 20 31.67 12.88 41.03
C VAL A 20 32.94 12.38 40.28
N ILE A 21 33.17 12.89 39.06
CA ILE A 21 34.43 13.32 38.41
C ILE A 21 35.71 12.45 38.54
N SER A 22 36.23 11.93 37.42
CA SER A 22 37.51 12.40 36.83
C SER A 22 37.94 11.58 35.60
N SER A 23 38.26 12.34 34.55
CA SER A 23 39.05 12.05 33.35
C SER A 23 40.29 11.17 33.57
N VAL A 24 40.73 10.47 32.51
CA VAL A 24 42.12 10.47 31.97
C VAL A 24 42.12 9.70 30.63
N THR A 25 42.10 10.50 29.54
CA THR A 25 42.92 10.42 28.32
C THR A 25 43.18 9.10 27.58
N THR A 26 42.67 9.08 26.34
CA THR A 26 43.39 8.84 25.06
C THR A 26 44.56 7.85 25.02
N LEU A 27 44.42 6.85 24.13
CA LEU A 27 45.47 6.53 23.16
C LEU A 27 44.84 6.26 21.79
N SER A 28 44.84 7.29 20.96
CA SER A 28 44.78 7.21 19.50
C SER A 28 46.05 6.57 18.95
N THR A 29 45.98 5.70 17.94
CA THR A 29 46.44 6.03 16.57
C THR A 29 46.41 4.82 15.62
N GLN A 30 45.81 5.10 14.47
CA GLN A 30 45.93 4.53 13.11
C GLN A 30 47.14 3.62 12.78
N ARG A 31 46.90 2.60 11.94
CA ARG A 31 47.40 2.55 10.53
C ARG A 31 46.97 1.28 9.75
N TYR A 32 46.32 1.54 8.61
CA TYR A 32 46.49 0.97 7.26
C TYR A 32 46.82 -0.53 6.99
N THR A 33 46.02 -1.07 6.06
CA THR A 33 46.34 -1.99 4.92
C THR A 33 46.42 -3.51 5.07
N ASN A 34 45.47 -4.18 4.38
CA ASN A 34 45.56 -5.38 3.52
C ASN A 34 46.38 -6.61 3.97
N LYS A 35 45.70 -7.76 4.15
CA LYS A 35 45.75 -8.94 3.24
C LYS A 35 45.09 -10.20 3.84
N LEU A 36 44.24 -10.83 3.03
CA LEU A 36 44.13 -12.27 2.67
C LEU A 36 44.20 -13.37 3.77
N PHE A 37 43.11 -14.16 3.81
CA PHE A 37 42.96 -15.60 4.12
C PHE A 37 43.87 -16.27 5.18
N LYS A 38 43.25 -16.84 6.24
CA LYS A 38 42.91 -18.28 6.36
C LYS A 38 42.31 -18.59 7.73
N ASN A 39 41.45 -19.61 7.71
CA ASN A 39 40.81 -20.31 8.82
C ASN A 39 41.68 -20.47 10.09
N ASP A 40 41.03 -20.40 11.25
CA ASP A 40 40.87 -21.58 12.10
C ASP A 40 39.59 -21.48 12.93
N MET A 41 38.81 -22.58 12.91
CA MET A 41 37.72 -22.87 13.84
C MET A 41 38.28 -23.05 15.26
N ILE A 42 37.51 -22.66 16.28
CA ILE A 42 37.13 -23.50 17.44
C ILE A 42 36.00 -22.78 18.20
N SER A 43 34.89 -23.52 18.35
CA SER A 43 33.71 -23.31 19.22
C SER A 43 34.12 -23.33 20.71
N GLU A 44 33.42 -22.77 21.70
CA GLU A 44 32.00 -22.80 22.06
C GLU A 44 31.68 -21.66 23.05
N ASN A 45 30.40 -21.30 23.12
CA ASN A 45 29.74 -20.60 24.22
C ASN A 45 30.27 -19.22 24.61
N SER A 46 29.80 -18.20 23.88
CA SER A 46 29.60 -16.88 24.48
C SER A 46 28.18 -16.41 24.19
N LEU A 47 27.57 -15.87 25.25
CA LEU A 47 26.25 -15.28 25.32
C LEU A 47 25.90 -14.48 24.07
N ILE A 48 24.61 -14.49 23.72
CA ILE A 48 23.97 -13.63 22.73
C ILE A 48 24.29 -12.17 23.09
N GLY A 49 25.44 -11.70 22.62
CA GLY A 49 25.74 -10.29 22.52
C GLY A 49 24.83 -9.79 21.42
N ASN A 50 23.86 -8.96 21.80
CA ASN A 50 23.16 -8.10 20.86
C ASN A 50 24.23 -7.41 20.00
N SER A 51 24.43 -7.91 18.79
CA SER A 51 25.04 -7.11 17.75
C SER A 51 24.06 -5.97 17.49
N GLU A 52 24.30 -4.83 18.12
CA GLU A 52 23.84 -3.54 17.62
C GLU A 52 24.42 -3.37 16.22
N LEU A 53 23.76 -3.97 15.23
CA LEU A 53 24.01 -3.74 13.82
C LEU A 53 23.13 -2.56 13.40
N ASN A 54 23.77 -1.38 13.43
CA ASN A 54 23.49 -0.23 12.57
C ASN A 54 22.01 0.12 12.35
N ALA A 55 21.30 0.45 13.42
CA ALA A 55 20.25 1.46 13.29
C ALA A 55 20.95 2.81 13.02
N SER A 56 20.77 3.35 11.82
CA SER A 56 21.18 4.69 11.37
C SER A 56 21.09 5.72 12.52
N LYS A 57 22.23 6.05 13.14
CA LYS A 57 22.28 6.90 14.34
C LYS A 57 22.52 8.38 14.09
N ASP A 58 22.44 8.85 12.84
CA ASP A 58 22.45 10.29 12.53
C ASP A 58 21.36 10.58 11.48
N GLU A 59 20.09 10.59 11.87
CA GLU A 59 18.97 10.71 10.91
C GLU A 59 18.85 12.08 10.22
N TYR A 60 19.59 13.12 10.65
CA TYR A 60 19.64 14.42 9.95
C TYR A 60 21.00 15.13 10.13
N PRO A 61 22.05 14.76 9.37
CA PRO A 61 23.34 15.41 9.49
C PRO A 61 23.28 16.85 8.98
N LEU A 62 23.91 17.77 9.73
CA LEU A 62 24.16 19.13 9.27
C LEU A 62 24.95 19.08 7.95
N VAL A 63 24.40 19.67 6.89
CA VAL A 63 25.13 19.85 5.63
C VAL A 63 26.04 21.06 5.76
N ALA A 64 27.34 20.82 5.90
CA ALA A 64 28.31 21.89 6.05
C ALA A 64 28.28 22.86 4.85
N ALA A 65 28.30 24.16 5.14
CA ALA A 65 28.24 25.21 4.12
C ALA A 65 29.39 26.23 4.28
N GLN A 66 29.87 26.73 3.14
CA GLN A 66 30.85 27.82 3.02
C GLN A 66 30.25 29.00 2.27
N ALA A 67 30.73 30.20 2.58
CA ALA A 67 30.31 31.42 1.91
C ALA A 67 31.49 32.38 1.72
N ASN A 68 31.56 33.05 0.57
CA ASN A 68 32.50 34.13 0.29
C ASN A 68 31.80 35.22 -0.54
N GLY A 69 32.42 36.39 -0.69
CA GLY A 69 31.83 37.52 -1.43
C GLY A 69 31.88 37.43 -2.97
N GLN A 70 32.53 36.42 -3.54
CA GLN A 70 32.74 36.29 -5.00
C GLN A 70 31.65 35.43 -5.69
N ASN A 71 31.02 34.51 -4.96
CA ASN A 71 30.01 33.61 -5.47
C ASN A 71 28.59 34.10 -5.17
N ALA A 72 27.67 33.81 -6.09
CA ALA A 72 26.25 34.06 -5.91
C ALA A 72 25.63 33.13 -4.85
N TYR A 73 24.76 33.66 -3.98
CA TYR A 73 23.97 32.87 -3.02
C TYR A 73 22.61 32.53 -3.62
N LEU A 74 22.45 31.28 -4.06
CA LEU A 74 21.36 30.89 -4.93
C LEU A 74 20.21 30.26 -4.13
N SER A 75 19.03 30.87 -4.23
CA SER A 75 17.75 30.29 -3.80
C SER A 75 17.02 29.74 -5.03
N THR A 76 16.75 28.44 -5.05
CA THR A 76 16.02 27.77 -6.15
C THR A 76 14.61 27.42 -5.69
N LYS A 77 13.73 27.01 -6.61
CA LYS A 77 12.34 26.59 -6.26
C LYS A 77 12.31 25.53 -5.16
N THR A 78 13.26 24.61 -5.24
CA THR A 78 13.32 23.43 -4.37
C THR A 78 14.11 23.64 -3.08
N GLY A 79 14.78 24.79 -2.91
CA GLY A 79 15.60 25.12 -1.75
C GLY A 79 16.94 25.77 -2.10
N PRO A 80 17.78 26.08 -1.10
CA PRO A 80 19.10 26.68 -1.31
C PRO A 80 20.10 25.74 -1.99
N ILE A 81 21.00 26.32 -2.81
CA ILE A 81 22.24 25.64 -3.23
C ILE A 81 23.38 26.13 -2.34
N VAL A 82 24.05 25.19 -1.67
CA VAL A 82 25.21 25.44 -0.82
C VAL A 82 26.43 24.68 -1.34
N TYR A 83 27.60 25.01 -0.83
CA TYR A 83 28.82 24.30 -1.18
C TYR A 83 29.79 24.09 -0.02
N TRP A 84 30.60 23.06 -0.16
CA TRP A 84 31.69 22.73 0.75
C TRP A 84 32.87 22.11 0.00
N GLY A 85 33.97 22.85 -0.14
CA GLY A 85 35.09 22.41 -0.98
C GLY A 85 34.65 22.22 -2.43
N ASP A 86 34.83 21.01 -2.98
CA ASP A 86 34.41 20.63 -4.34
C ASP A 86 32.99 20.09 -4.43
N LYS A 87 32.29 20.01 -3.29
CA LYS A 87 30.91 19.54 -3.23
C LYS A 87 29.94 20.68 -3.38
N ILE A 88 28.94 20.45 -4.21
CA ILE A 88 27.77 21.30 -4.39
C ILE A 88 26.57 20.49 -3.90
N THR A 89 25.77 21.09 -3.04
CA THR A 89 24.64 20.43 -2.41
C THR A 89 23.38 21.26 -2.58
N SER A 90 22.32 20.64 -3.08
CA SER A 90 20.98 21.18 -2.99
C SER A 90 20.36 20.77 -1.66
N LEU A 91 19.84 21.75 -0.93
CA LEU A 91 19.04 21.54 0.26
C LEU A 91 17.55 21.62 -0.09
N ASP A 92 16.71 20.92 0.65
CA ASP A 92 15.28 21.18 0.70
C ASP A 92 14.98 22.37 1.62
N TRP A 93 13.72 22.80 1.63
CA TRP A 93 13.30 23.85 2.54
C TRP A 93 13.24 23.44 4.02
N PHE A 94 13.59 22.20 4.36
CA PHE A 94 13.80 21.70 5.72
C PHE A 94 15.29 21.64 6.07
N GLY A 95 16.17 22.20 5.23
CA GLY A 95 17.61 22.24 5.46
C GLY A 95 18.31 20.89 5.35
N ALA A 96 17.63 19.86 4.81
CA ALA A 96 18.18 18.54 4.57
C ALA A 96 18.72 18.40 3.13
N GLU A 97 19.72 17.55 2.95
CA GLU A 97 20.28 17.25 1.63
C GLU A 97 19.24 16.61 0.70
N ARG A 98 19.07 17.16 -0.50
CA ARG A 98 18.31 16.54 -1.60
C ARG A 98 19.22 15.75 -2.52
N TRP A 99 20.29 16.40 -2.95
CA TRP A 99 21.36 15.79 -3.72
C TRP A 99 22.68 16.53 -3.44
N THR A 100 23.78 15.78 -3.46
CA THR A 100 25.13 16.31 -3.42
C THR A 100 25.93 15.76 -4.60
N ILE A 101 26.68 16.63 -5.24
CA ILE A 101 27.60 16.29 -6.32
C ILE A 101 29.00 16.72 -5.90
N ASP A 102 29.92 15.76 -5.91
CA ASP A 102 31.35 16.07 -5.84
C ASP A 102 31.84 16.37 -7.26
N VAL A 103 32.06 17.64 -7.56
CA VAL A 103 32.44 18.10 -8.91
C VAL A 103 33.77 17.48 -9.35
N TRP A 104 34.67 17.19 -8.40
CA TRP A 104 35.92 16.49 -8.71
C TRP A 104 35.65 15.11 -9.32
N SER A 105 34.72 14.35 -8.74
CA SER A 105 34.43 12.98 -9.15
C SER A 105 33.77 12.87 -10.53
N ILE A 106 32.96 13.85 -10.92
CA ILE A 106 32.16 13.80 -12.16
C ILE A 106 32.86 14.36 -13.40
N LEU A 107 34.01 15.02 -13.23
CA LEU A 107 34.81 15.54 -14.34
C LEU A 107 35.79 14.48 -14.86
N SER A 108 36.06 14.45 -16.16
CA SER A 108 36.94 13.48 -16.81
C SER A 108 38.43 13.71 -16.50
N SER A 109 38.82 14.94 -16.14
CA SER A 109 40.20 15.32 -15.77
C SER A 109 40.17 16.55 -14.87
N PRO A 110 39.74 16.40 -13.60
CA PRO A 110 39.65 17.51 -12.67
C PRO A 110 41.05 17.97 -12.24
N THR A 111 41.20 19.25 -11.88
CA THR A 111 42.48 19.82 -11.42
C THR A 111 42.29 20.70 -10.19
N HIS A 112 43.24 20.64 -9.25
CA HIS A 112 43.39 21.59 -8.15
C HIS A 112 44.55 22.58 -8.37
N ALA A 113 45.14 22.56 -9.57
CA ALA A 113 46.22 23.47 -9.95
C ALA A 113 45.63 24.76 -10.53
N GLY A 114 46.00 25.90 -9.92
CA GLY A 114 45.49 27.22 -10.28
C GLY A 114 45.59 28.15 -9.07
N ASP A 115 45.06 29.37 -9.21
CA ASP A 115 44.98 30.32 -8.07
C ASP A 115 43.89 29.91 -7.06
N TRP A 116 43.02 28.97 -7.46
CA TRP A 116 41.95 28.39 -6.66
C TRP A 116 42.16 26.88 -6.54
N LYS A 117 42.29 26.37 -5.31
CA LYS A 117 42.59 24.95 -5.04
C LYS A 117 41.33 24.06 -5.11
N ARG A 118 40.45 24.25 -6.09
CA ARG A 118 39.14 23.57 -6.25
C ARG A 118 38.92 23.13 -7.70
N ALA A 119 38.09 22.11 -7.91
CA ALA A 119 37.70 21.57 -9.21
C ALA A 119 36.77 22.50 -10.00
N TRP A 120 35.98 23.30 -9.28
CA TRP A 120 35.08 24.31 -9.82
C TRP A 120 35.34 25.65 -9.16
N PHE A 121 35.05 26.73 -9.88
CA PHE A 121 35.36 28.07 -9.42
C PHE A 121 34.14 28.96 -9.29
N ASN A 122 33.25 28.98 -10.29
CA ASN A 122 32.10 29.87 -10.28
C ASN A 122 30.85 29.20 -10.89
N TRP A 123 29.68 29.72 -10.53
CA TRP A 123 28.38 29.26 -11.00
C TRP A 123 27.42 30.42 -11.28
N ASP A 124 26.36 30.15 -12.04
CA ASP A 124 25.17 31.00 -12.13
C ASP A 124 23.94 30.12 -12.43
N TYR A 125 22.77 30.61 -12.06
CA TYR A 125 21.52 29.88 -12.13
C TYR A 125 20.63 30.43 -13.24
N ASP A 126 20.40 29.60 -14.26
CA ASP A 126 19.38 29.81 -15.28
C ASP A 126 18.01 29.53 -14.66
N ARG A 127 17.41 30.58 -14.09
CA ARG A 127 16.12 30.53 -13.39
C ARG A 127 14.97 30.12 -14.30
N ASP A 128 15.07 30.42 -15.60
CA ASP A 128 14.01 30.16 -16.57
C ASP A 128 14.00 28.66 -16.97
N ASN A 129 15.18 28.01 -17.01
CA ASN A 129 15.32 26.60 -17.38
C ASN A 129 15.63 25.65 -16.20
N ASP A 130 15.82 26.18 -14.98
CA ASP A 130 16.19 25.44 -13.77
C ASP A 130 17.55 24.71 -13.86
N ILE A 131 18.54 25.37 -14.47
CA ILE A 131 19.88 24.81 -14.73
C ILE A 131 20.93 25.57 -13.91
N LEU A 132 21.77 24.84 -13.19
CA LEU A 132 22.97 25.38 -12.57
C LEU A 132 24.14 25.20 -13.54
N TRP A 133 24.63 26.30 -14.09
CA TRP A 133 25.83 26.31 -14.92
C TRP A 133 27.06 26.44 -14.05
N ILE A 134 28.04 25.56 -14.25
CA ILE A 134 29.28 25.56 -13.48
C ILE A 134 30.46 25.66 -14.43
N LEU A 135 31.31 26.65 -14.15
CA LEU A 135 32.60 26.81 -14.79
C LEU A 135 33.66 26.09 -13.96
N THR A 136 34.33 25.11 -14.57
CA THR A 136 35.41 24.40 -13.90
C THR A 136 36.63 25.30 -13.71
N ALA A 137 37.54 24.92 -12.82
CA ALA A 137 38.77 25.68 -12.64
C ALA A 137 39.67 25.61 -13.88
N GLY A 138 40.21 26.76 -14.30
CA GLY A 138 41.28 26.89 -15.29
C GLY A 138 42.60 27.31 -14.65
N THR A 139 43.70 27.25 -15.39
CA THR A 139 45.00 27.81 -14.96
C THR A 139 45.64 28.62 -16.07
N TRP A 140 46.18 29.79 -15.74
CA TRP A 140 47.03 30.57 -16.63
C TRP A 140 48.52 30.15 -16.54
N LYS A 141 48.88 29.34 -15.53
CA LYS A 141 50.25 28.83 -15.29
C LYS A 141 50.53 27.58 -16.14
N THR A 142 51.79 27.15 -16.21
CA THR A 142 52.26 26.02 -17.04
C THR A 142 51.45 24.73 -16.85
N GLY A 143 50.88 24.22 -17.94
CA GLY A 143 50.07 22.99 -18.03
C GLY A 143 49.10 23.03 -19.22
N ASN A 144 48.71 21.87 -19.77
CA ASN A 144 47.66 21.73 -20.79
C ASN A 144 46.30 21.45 -20.12
N ILE A 145 45.87 22.35 -19.24
CA ILE A 145 44.60 22.19 -18.52
C ILE A 145 43.54 23.04 -19.22
N ASN A 146 42.45 22.39 -19.62
CA ASN A 146 41.33 23.03 -20.29
C ASN A 146 40.17 23.20 -19.32
N GLN A 147 39.69 24.43 -19.26
CA GLN A 147 38.45 24.76 -18.58
C GLN A 147 37.27 24.12 -19.31
N LYS A 148 36.19 23.86 -18.57
CA LYS A 148 35.00 23.18 -19.08
C LYS A 148 33.77 23.87 -18.52
N LEU A 149 32.69 23.81 -19.27
CA LEU A 149 31.36 24.19 -18.81
C LEU A 149 30.54 22.91 -18.65
N ILE A 150 29.86 22.77 -17.50
CA ILE A 150 28.88 21.71 -17.24
C ILE A 150 27.55 22.35 -16.84
N GLY A 151 26.45 21.65 -17.15
CA GLY A 151 25.10 22.03 -16.73
C GLY A 151 24.52 20.95 -15.81
N ILE A 152 23.98 21.37 -14.67
CA ILE A 152 23.32 20.48 -13.70
C ILE A 152 21.84 20.83 -13.65
N ASP A 153 20.97 19.84 -13.82
CA ASP A 153 19.55 19.97 -13.51
C ASP A 153 19.39 20.17 -11.99
N VAL A 154 18.89 21.33 -11.58
CA VAL A 154 18.81 21.70 -10.15
C VAL A 154 17.83 20.83 -9.37
N LYS A 155 16.78 20.32 -10.01
CA LYS A 155 15.76 19.52 -9.31
C LYS A 155 16.29 18.15 -8.91
N THR A 156 17.14 17.56 -9.75
CA THR A 156 17.54 16.15 -9.65
C THR A 156 19.02 15.95 -9.36
N GLY A 157 19.86 16.95 -9.64
CA GLY A 157 21.31 16.78 -9.61
C GLY A 157 21.79 15.83 -10.72
N ASN A 158 21.12 15.83 -11.87
CA ASN A 158 21.49 15.06 -13.05
C ASN A 158 22.27 15.93 -14.05
N ASP A 159 22.93 15.27 -15.00
CA ASP A 159 23.52 15.95 -16.15
C ASP A 159 22.41 16.50 -17.04
N TYR A 160 22.39 17.83 -17.21
CA TYR A 160 21.38 18.54 -18.01
C TYR A 160 21.28 18.01 -19.44
N PHE A 161 22.40 17.59 -20.05
CA PHE A 161 22.42 17.17 -21.46
C PHE A 161 21.92 15.74 -21.68
N LYS A 162 21.99 14.89 -20.64
CA LYS A 162 21.60 13.47 -20.70
C LYS A 162 20.33 13.15 -19.92
N ASN A 163 19.83 14.12 -19.14
CA ASN A 163 18.67 13.98 -18.27
C ASN A 163 18.70 12.72 -17.36
N SER A 164 19.90 12.33 -16.93
CA SER A 164 20.15 11.16 -16.09
C SER A 164 21.42 11.37 -15.28
N LYS A 165 21.65 10.59 -14.22
CA LYS A 165 22.87 10.66 -13.41
C LYS A 165 23.99 9.89 -14.11
N PRO A 166 25.02 10.53 -14.66
CA PRO A 166 26.11 9.81 -15.31
C PRO A 166 27.32 9.67 -14.38
N ASP A 167 28.20 8.70 -14.67
CA ASP A 167 29.51 8.59 -14.03
C ASP A 167 30.39 9.82 -14.32
N LYS A 168 30.21 10.41 -15.52
CA LYS A 168 30.86 11.66 -15.95
C LYS A 168 29.84 12.56 -16.64
N TYR A 169 29.84 13.82 -16.24
CA TYR A 169 28.95 14.83 -16.82
C TYR A 169 29.38 15.17 -18.24
N THR A 170 28.43 15.62 -19.04
CA THR A 170 28.71 16.17 -20.36
C THR A 170 29.48 17.48 -20.20
N GLU A 171 30.70 17.48 -20.71
CA GLU A 171 31.62 18.60 -20.62
C GLU A 171 31.66 19.33 -21.96
N ILE A 172 31.32 20.62 -21.96
CA ILE A 172 31.53 21.46 -23.14
C ILE A 172 32.97 21.98 -23.08
N PRO A 173 33.84 21.56 -24.01
CA PRO A 173 35.25 21.91 -23.97
C PRO A 173 35.44 23.39 -24.30
N PHE A 174 36.32 24.06 -23.57
CA PHE A 174 36.77 25.39 -23.98
C PHE A 174 37.55 25.34 -25.30
N PRO A 175 37.41 26.36 -26.16
CA PRO A 175 38.14 26.45 -27.41
C PRO A 175 39.63 26.83 -27.22
N ALA A 176 40.05 27.21 -26.00
CA ALA A 176 41.42 27.62 -25.70
C ALA A 176 41.97 26.93 -24.45
N ASN A 177 43.25 26.55 -24.53
CA ASN A 177 44.02 26.08 -23.37
C ASN A 177 44.54 27.29 -22.59
N LYS A 178 44.72 27.17 -21.27
CA LYS A 178 45.25 28.23 -20.39
C LYS A 178 44.45 29.54 -20.40
N THR A 179 43.17 29.43 -20.09
CA THR A 179 42.27 30.58 -19.93
C THR A 179 42.31 31.11 -18.50
N ASP A 180 42.37 32.44 -18.33
CA ASP A 180 42.21 33.13 -17.04
C ASP A 180 40.75 33.60 -16.83
N VAL A 181 39.80 33.07 -17.59
CA VAL A 181 38.37 33.36 -17.40
C VAL A 181 37.85 32.70 -16.14
N ARG A 182 37.18 33.51 -15.31
CA ARG A 182 36.82 33.17 -13.93
C ARG A 182 35.32 33.26 -13.68
N PHE A 183 34.61 34.13 -14.38
CA PHE A 183 33.21 34.38 -14.11
C PHE A 183 32.33 33.84 -15.22
N LEU A 184 31.07 33.61 -14.85
CA LEU A 184 30.02 33.23 -15.79
C LEU A 184 28.73 33.94 -15.37
N SER A 185 27.94 34.31 -16.38
CA SER A 185 26.58 34.83 -16.22
C SER A 185 25.67 34.22 -17.28
N VAL A 186 24.44 33.90 -16.90
CA VAL A 186 23.38 33.48 -17.83
C VAL A 186 22.75 34.73 -18.43
N LEU A 187 22.76 34.83 -19.77
CA LEU A 187 22.15 35.93 -20.50
C LEU A 187 20.63 35.70 -20.62
N LYS A 188 19.86 36.75 -20.93
CA LYS A 188 18.40 36.62 -21.11
C LYS A 188 17.99 35.63 -22.22
N SER A 189 18.87 35.37 -23.18
CA SER A 189 18.66 34.34 -24.21
C SER A 189 18.83 32.89 -23.72
N GLY A 190 19.33 32.68 -22.50
CA GLY A 190 19.76 31.36 -22.00
C GLY A 190 21.16 30.94 -22.47
N ASP A 191 21.85 31.76 -23.26
CA ASP A 191 23.28 31.59 -23.53
C ASP A 191 24.11 31.89 -22.28
N VAL A 192 25.28 31.27 -22.15
CA VAL A 192 26.16 31.45 -20.97
C VAL A 192 27.42 32.18 -21.37
N LEU A 193 27.61 33.39 -20.86
CA LEU A 193 28.82 34.18 -21.11
C LEU A 193 29.82 33.97 -19.99
N MET A 194 31.04 33.59 -20.35
CA MET A 194 32.17 33.37 -19.44
C MET A 194 33.21 34.45 -19.69
N TYR A 195 33.57 35.20 -18.65
CA TYR A 195 34.37 36.43 -18.77
C TYR A 195 35.20 36.70 -17.51
N GLY A 196 36.05 37.73 -17.59
CA GLY A 196 36.72 38.31 -16.43
C GLY A 196 37.83 37.44 -15.83
N GLY A 197 38.76 38.08 -15.13
CA GLY A 197 39.97 37.46 -14.57
C GLY A 197 40.94 38.55 -14.13
N ALA A 198 41.56 38.42 -12.96
CA ALA A 198 42.36 39.52 -12.39
C ALA A 198 43.62 39.82 -13.23
N SER A 199 44.07 38.87 -14.08
CA SER A 199 45.13 39.12 -15.07
C SER A 199 44.61 39.41 -16.48
N LEU A 200 43.29 39.37 -16.71
CA LEU A 200 42.72 39.74 -17.99
C LEU A 200 42.66 41.26 -18.11
N SER A 201 43.28 41.79 -19.16
CA SER A 201 43.22 43.22 -19.44
C SER A 201 41.81 43.64 -19.89
N PRO A 202 41.47 44.95 -19.80
CA PRO A 202 40.23 45.47 -20.38
C PRO A 202 40.10 45.29 -21.90
N ASN A 203 41.19 44.89 -22.57
CA ASN A 203 41.20 44.40 -23.93
C ASN A 203 41.54 42.90 -23.90
N SER A 204 40.54 42.03 -24.01
CA SER A 204 40.76 40.58 -23.92
C SER A 204 39.65 39.79 -24.62
N ASN A 205 39.60 38.48 -24.36
CA ASN A 205 38.58 37.58 -24.87
C ASN A 205 37.69 37.07 -23.73
N ALA A 206 36.38 37.09 -23.97
CA ALA A 206 35.38 36.31 -23.27
C ALA A 206 34.96 35.11 -24.15
N TYR A 207 34.10 34.26 -23.61
CA TYR A 207 33.64 33.06 -24.27
C TYR A 207 32.14 32.92 -24.08
N LEU A 208 31.38 32.74 -25.15
CA LEU A 208 29.93 32.62 -25.12
C LEU A 208 29.53 31.21 -25.52
N TYR A 209 28.94 30.49 -24.60
CA TYR A 209 28.27 29.24 -24.89
C TYR A 209 26.92 29.53 -25.55
N LYS A 210 26.81 29.14 -26.83
CA LYS A 210 25.60 29.20 -27.63
C LYS A 210 24.79 27.93 -27.39
N LYS A 211 23.66 28.06 -26.66
CA LYS A 211 22.85 26.92 -26.22
C LYS A 211 22.28 26.13 -27.41
N ASP A 212 21.85 26.83 -28.45
CA ASP A 212 21.31 26.28 -29.70
C ASP A 212 22.33 25.49 -30.51
N LYS A 213 23.61 25.90 -30.48
CA LYS A 213 24.71 25.23 -31.20
C LYS A 213 25.48 24.23 -30.34
N ASN A 214 25.20 24.19 -29.04
CA ASN A 214 25.95 23.43 -28.04
C ASN A 214 27.48 23.63 -28.16
N LYS A 215 27.92 24.89 -28.31
CA LYS A 215 29.33 25.23 -28.56
C LYS A 215 29.72 26.55 -27.90
N ILE A 216 30.97 26.63 -27.47
CA ILE A 216 31.59 27.85 -26.96
C ILE A 216 32.28 28.61 -28.11
N GLU A 217 31.91 29.87 -28.30
CA GLU A 217 32.51 30.81 -29.25
C GLU A 217 33.37 31.85 -28.52
N THR A 218 34.53 32.20 -29.06
CA THR A 218 35.40 33.25 -28.50
C THR A 218 34.90 34.64 -28.93
N ILE A 219 34.82 35.58 -27.99
CA ILE A 219 34.38 36.95 -28.21
C ILE A 219 35.45 37.91 -27.71
N SER A 220 36.00 38.74 -28.60
CA SER A 220 36.94 39.80 -28.21
C SER A 220 36.21 41.05 -27.75
N TYR A 221 36.69 41.67 -26.68
CA TYR A 221 36.17 42.94 -26.15
C TYR A 221 37.30 43.96 -25.96
N THR A 222 36.97 45.25 -26.01
CA THR A 222 37.93 46.36 -25.90
C THR A 222 37.30 47.50 -25.14
N PHE A 223 37.53 47.56 -23.83
CA PHE A 223 36.93 48.56 -22.94
C PHE A 223 37.95 49.55 -22.38
N LYS A 224 39.25 49.35 -22.65
CA LYS A 224 40.32 50.16 -22.05
C LYS A 224 40.12 51.66 -22.26
N ASP A 225 39.94 52.08 -23.51
CA ASP A 225 39.83 53.51 -23.86
C ASP A 225 38.58 54.13 -23.23
N SER A 226 37.46 53.40 -23.21
CA SER A 226 36.23 53.84 -22.57
C SER A 226 36.39 53.99 -21.06
N LEU A 227 37.00 53.02 -20.37
CA LEU A 227 37.23 53.07 -18.92
C LEU A 227 38.22 54.18 -18.55
N ASP A 228 39.29 54.36 -19.31
CA ASP A 228 40.29 55.41 -19.10
C ASP A 228 39.70 56.82 -19.38
N SER A 229 38.59 56.92 -20.14
CA SER A 229 37.83 58.17 -20.29
C SER A 229 36.96 58.54 -19.09
N ALA A 230 36.60 57.55 -18.24
CA ALA A 230 35.76 57.76 -17.06
C ALA A 230 36.59 58.19 -15.83
N VAL A 231 37.81 57.68 -15.70
CA VAL A 231 38.76 58.03 -14.65
C VAL A 231 40.14 58.20 -15.28
N THR A 232 40.74 59.38 -15.12
CA THR A 232 42.14 59.62 -15.54
C THR A 232 43.05 58.61 -14.86
N SER A 233 43.79 57.83 -15.66
CA SER A 233 44.70 56.80 -15.17
C SER A 233 45.79 57.42 -14.28
N THR A 234 45.58 57.46 -12.97
CA THR A 234 46.67 57.64 -12.02
C THR A 234 47.45 56.34 -11.94
N ASN A 235 48.79 56.39 -12.08
CA ASN A 235 49.66 55.25 -11.85
C ASN A 235 49.34 54.62 -10.47
N GLY A 236 48.76 53.42 -10.43
CA GLY A 236 48.45 52.76 -9.16
C GLY A 236 47.32 51.73 -9.13
N PHE A 237 46.60 51.46 -10.23
CA PHE A 237 45.55 50.43 -10.29
C PHE A 237 45.43 49.77 -11.67
N SER A 238 44.77 48.60 -11.71
CA SER A 238 44.37 47.87 -12.93
C SER A 238 42.86 47.64 -12.94
N TRP A 239 42.21 47.86 -14.08
CA TRP A 239 40.80 47.53 -14.27
C TRP A 239 40.58 46.03 -14.28
N TYR A 240 39.53 45.58 -13.59
CA TYR A 240 39.17 44.18 -13.46
C TYR A 240 37.69 43.98 -13.77
N PHE A 241 37.40 43.22 -14.84
CA PHE A 241 36.03 42.82 -15.21
C PHE A 241 35.55 41.74 -14.25
N PHE A 242 34.71 42.10 -13.27
CA PHE A 242 34.34 41.19 -12.20
C PHE A 242 32.90 40.67 -12.30
N ASN A 243 31.99 41.39 -12.97
CA ASN A 243 30.60 40.96 -13.07
C ASN A 243 29.91 41.42 -14.36
N LEU A 244 28.92 40.66 -14.81
CA LEU A 244 28.07 41.01 -15.95
C LEU A 244 26.64 40.67 -15.58
N ILE A 245 25.77 41.67 -15.64
CA ILE A 245 24.36 41.54 -15.31
C ILE A 245 23.56 41.66 -16.60
N SER A 246 22.82 40.62 -16.97
CA SER A 246 21.89 40.71 -18.09
C SER A 246 20.68 41.54 -17.65
N ILE A 247 20.41 42.63 -18.36
CA ILE A 247 19.32 43.54 -18.01
C ILE A 247 18.16 43.47 -19.00
N GLY A 248 18.33 42.84 -20.16
CA GLY A 248 17.28 42.66 -21.15
C GLY A 248 17.77 41.90 -22.37
N ASP A 249 16.92 41.80 -23.39
CA ASP A 249 17.27 41.11 -24.64
C ASP A 249 18.44 41.79 -25.34
N ASN A 250 19.56 41.06 -25.47
CA ASN A 250 20.81 41.56 -26.05
C ASN A 250 21.33 42.84 -25.37
N LEU A 251 21.06 43.01 -24.07
CA LEU A 251 21.48 44.17 -23.27
C LEU A 251 22.01 43.71 -21.90
N ASN A 252 23.25 44.07 -21.60
CA ASN A 252 23.94 43.68 -20.39
C ASN A 252 24.74 44.85 -19.81
N ILE A 253 24.96 44.84 -18.49
CA ILE A 253 25.87 45.76 -17.80
C ILE A 253 27.14 45.00 -17.46
N ALA A 254 28.25 45.35 -18.09
CA ALA A 254 29.58 44.87 -17.74
C ALA A 254 30.17 45.75 -16.63
N GLU A 255 30.46 45.16 -15.48
CA GLU A 255 30.93 45.85 -14.28
C GLU A 255 32.44 45.63 -14.08
N PHE A 256 33.15 46.75 -13.92
CA PHE A 256 34.59 46.83 -13.73
C PHE A 256 34.91 47.44 -12.37
N VAL A 257 35.88 46.86 -11.67
CA VAL A 257 36.46 47.46 -10.45
C VAL A 257 37.89 47.90 -10.71
N GLN A 258 38.33 48.90 -9.94
CA GLN A 258 39.72 49.32 -9.90
C GLN A 258 40.49 48.51 -8.85
N PHE A 259 41.39 47.64 -9.31
CA PHE A 259 42.23 46.82 -8.44
C PHE A 259 43.57 47.54 -8.18
N PRO A 260 43.90 47.98 -6.95
CA PRO A 260 45.13 48.69 -6.65
C PRO A 260 46.37 47.82 -6.81
N THR A 261 47.45 48.44 -7.26
CA THR A 261 48.81 47.89 -7.17
C THR A 261 49.50 48.24 -5.84
N GLY A 262 48.88 49.05 -4.96
CA GLY A 262 49.40 49.53 -3.67
C GLY A 262 48.52 49.19 -2.43
N CYS A 263 48.66 49.93 -1.32
CA CYS A 263 47.91 49.71 -0.06
C CYS A 263 46.74 50.69 0.19
N THR A 264 46.51 51.66 -0.69
CA THR A 264 45.53 52.74 -0.48
C THR A 264 44.67 52.94 -1.74
N SER A 265 43.47 52.36 -1.79
CA SER A 265 42.35 52.83 -2.65
C SER A 265 41.04 52.11 -2.34
N SER A 266 39.93 52.84 -2.55
CA SER A 266 38.56 52.34 -2.65
C SER A 266 38.34 51.65 -4.00
N PHE A 267 37.61 50.53 -4.01
CA PHE A 267 37.27 49.78 -5.23
C PHE A 267 35.97 50.31 -5.80
N ASP A 268 36.05 51.40 -6.54
CA ASP A 268 34.89 51.95 -7.22
C ASP A 268 34.44 51.01 -8.35
N VAL A 269 33.13 50.80 -8.46
CA VAL A 269 32.50 49.94 -9.47
C VAL A 269 31.97 50.80 -10.61
N TYR A 270 32.45 50.53 -11.83
CA TYR A 270 32.01 51.19 -13.05
C TYR A 270 31.26 50.22 -13.96
N GLY A 271 30.13 50.66 -14.52
CA GLY A 271 29.34 49.90 -15.48
C GLY A 271 29.56 50.38 -16.92
N ILE A 272 29.47 49.45 -17.85
CA ILE A 272 29.37 49.72 -19.29
C ILE A 272 28.15 48.95 -19.82
N LEU A 273 27.26 49.64 -20.55
CA LEU A 273 26.17 48.98 -21.27
C LEU A 273 26.72 48.31 -22.53
N VAL A 274 26.48 47.01 -22.68
CA VAL A 274 27.00 46.20 -23.77
C VAL A 274 25.94 45.25 -24.34
N ASP A 275 26.15 44.78 -25.56
CA ASP A 275 25.34 43.70 -26.15
C ASP A 275 25.84 42.31 -25.71
N ASN A 276 25.21 41.23 -26.20
CA ASN A 276 25.64 39.85 -25.88
C ASN A 276 27.03 39.50 -26.40
N ASN A 277 27.56 40.30 -27.35
CA ASN A 277 28.91 40.15 -27.90
C ASN A 277 29.91 41.11 -27.25
N LEU A 278 29.59 41.68 -26.08
CA LEU A 278 30.42 42.62 -25.34
C LEU A 278 30.80 43.88 -26.16
N LYS A 279 29.97 44.27 -27.13
CA LYS A 279 30.12 45.56 -27.83
C LYS A 279 29.38 46.63 -27.06
N GLU A 280 30.01 47.79 -26.88
CA GLU A 280 29.39 48.91 -26.18
C GLU A 280 28.13 49.41 -26.90
N VAL A 281 27.05 49.56 -26.14
CA VAL A 281 25.78 50.12 -26.61
C VAL A 281 25.66 51.54 -26.06
N LYS A 282 25.67 52.53 -26.95
CA LYS A 282 25.54 53.94 -26.60
C LYS A 282 24.05 54.35 -26.61
N LYS A 283 23.37 54.21 -25.47
CA LYS A 283 21.94 54.55 -25.31
C LYS A 283 21.70 55.34 -24.02
N GLY A 284 20.88 56.39 -24.09
CA GLY A 284 20.53 57.21 -22.92
C GLY A 284 21.76 57.80 -22.21
N LYS A 285 21.91 57.55 -20.91
CA LYS A 285 23.04 58.01 -20.09
C LYS A 285 24.32 57.18 -20.30
N TRP A 286 24.27 56.06 -21.01
CA TRP A 286 25.39 55.17 -21.28
C TRP A 286 26.25 55.61 -22.47
N THR A 287 26.54 56.90 -22.60
CA THR A 287 27.48 57.42 -23.62
C THR A 287 28.94 57.20 -23.21
N LYS A 288 29.19 57.04 -21.91
CA LYS A 288 30.47 56.69 -21.29
C LYS A 288 30.23 55.74 -20.11
N PRO A 289 31.26 55.04 -19.60
CA PRO A 289 31.12 54.23 -18.39
C PRO A 289 30.54 55.04 -17.23
N GLN A 290 29.68 54.42 -16.44
CA GLN A 290 28.99 55.06 -15.31
C GLN A 290 29.55 54.54 -14.00
N LEU A 291 29.82 55.42 -13.04
CA LEU A 291 30.11 55.02 -11.66
C LEU A 291 28.82 54.49 -11.02
N ILE A 292 28.82 53.22 -10.64
CA ILE A 292 27.66 52.54 -10.04
C ILE A 292 27.72 52.64 -8.51
N ALA A 293 28.88 52.33 -7.93
CA ALA A 293 29.07 52.33 -6.48
C ALA A 293 30.50 52.74 -6.13
N ASN A 294 30.64 53.58 -5.10
CA ASN A 294 31.94 53.90 -4.52
C ASN A 294 32.42 52.72 -3.67
N GLY A 295 33.72 52.45 -3.68
CA GLY A 295 34.31 51.49 -2.77
C GLY A 295 34.21 51.94 -1.31
N LEU A 296 34.15 50.97 -0.39
CA LEU A 296 34.14 51.25 1.05
C LEU A 296 35.58 51.31 1.60
N GLU A 297 35.90 52.41 2.30
CA GLU A 297 37.16 52.54 3.03
C GLU A 297 37.21 51.57 4.23
N GLY A 298 38.39 51.01 4.54
CA GLY A 298 38.58 50.15 5.72
C GLY A 298 38.42 48.64 5.50
N PHE A 299 38.01 48.19 4.31
CA PHE A 299 37.99 46.76 3.94
C PHE A 299 39.25 46.36 3.13
N ASN A 300 39.77 45.14 3.35
CA ASN A 300 40.99 44.66 2.68
C ASN A 300 40.71 44.17 1.26
N ASN A 301 40.57 45.12 0.36
CA ASN A 301 40.00 44.88 -0.95
C ASN A 301 40.91 44.08 -1.93
N LYS A 302 42.15 43.70 -1.56
CA LYS A 302 43.03 42.86 -2.41
C LYS A 302 42.49 41.43 -2.63
N GLN A 303 41.50 41.00 -1.86
CA GLN A 303 40.89 39.66 -2.00
C GLN A 303 39.35 39.72 -2.07
N THR A 304 38.77 40.91 -1.92
CA THR A 304 37.33 41.11 -1.77
C THR A 304 36.76 41.83 -3.00
N THR A 305 35.86 41.15 -3.73
CA THR A 305 35.02 41.77 -4.76
C THR A 305 33.61 42.01 -4.21
N PRO A 306 32.83 42.96 -4.74
CA PRO A 306 31.41 43.05 -4.46
C PRO A 306 30.69 41.72 -4.75
N GLN A 307 29.53 41.53 -4.12
CA GLN A 307 28.66 40.40 -4.44
C GLN A 307 28.20 40.49 -5.89
N ARG A 308 28.13 39.33 -6.54
CA ARG A 308 27.75 39.22 -7.96
C ARG A 308 26.28 38.86 -8.17
N ASP A 309 25.53 38.73 -7.08
CA ASP A 309 24.10 38.44 -7.10
C ASP A 309 23.33 39.55 -7.84
N TYR A 310 22.27 39.15 -8.53
CA TYR A 310 21.30 40.05 -9.16
C TYR A 310 19.91 39.40 -9.12
N TYR A 311 18.88 40.23 -9.24
CA TYR A 311 17.48 39.80 -9.18
C TYR A 311 16.63 40.57 -10.19
N TYR A 312 15.64 39.89 -10.76
CA TYR A 312 14.65 40.50 -11.65
C TYR A 312 13.37 40.75 -10.86
N LEU A 313 12.98 42.02 -10.71
CA LEU A 313 11.69 42.39 -10.16
C LEU A 313 10.56 41.90 -11.08
N THR A 314 9.36 41.77 -10.53
CA THR A 314 8.14 41.40 -11.28
C THR A 314 7.83 42.33 -12.45
N ASN A 315 8.26 43.59 -12.38
CA ASN A 315 8.11 44.58 -13.45
C ASN A 315 9.25 44.54 -14.50
N GLY A 316 10.18 43.58 -14.42
CA GLY A 316 11.31 43.42 -15.32
C GLY A 316 12.55 44.24 -14.97
N THR A 317 12.49 45.15 -13.99
CA THR A 317 13.66 45.91 -13.53
C THR A 317 14.68 44.96 -12.91
N VAL A 318 15.95 45.08 -13.29
CA VAL A 318 17.03 44.26 -12.74
C VAL A 318 17.73 45.03 -11.64
N LEU A 319 18.08 44.36 -10.56
CA LEU A 319 18.78 44.99 -9.46
C LEU A 319 19.95 44.16 -8.94
N THR A 320 20.87 44.84 -8.26
CA THR A 320 21.98 44.24 -7.53
C THR A 320 22.31 45.09 -6.29
N VAL A 321 22.96 44.48 -5.31
CA VAL A 321 23.48 45.19 -4.14
C VAL A 321 25.00 45.19 -4.21
N LEU A 322 25.57 46.39 -4.33
CA LEU A 322 27.01 46.62 -4.32
C LEU A 322 27.36 47.37 -3.03
N TYR A 323 28.12 46.72 -2.15
CA TYR A 323 28.50 47.26 -0.85
C TYR A 323 27.30 47.64 0.05
N ASN A 324 26.96 48.93 0.15
CA ASN A 324 25.78 49.48 0.85
C ASN A 324 24.82 50.20 -0.10
N ARG A 325 24.89 49.93 -1.40
CA ARG A 325 24.03 50.54 -2.43
C ARG A 325 23.16 49.49 -3.08
N LEU A 326 21.87 49.81 -3.25
CA LEU A 326 20.96 49.06 -4.11
C LEU A 326 20.93 49.75 -5.48
N VAL A 327 21.27 49.02 -6.53
CA VAL A 327 21.34 49.53 -7.90
C VAL A 327 20.22 48.90 -8.70
N LEU A 328 19.47 49.70 -9.45
CA LEU A 328 18.38 49.27 -10.31
C LEU A 328 18.64 49.70 -11.75
N PHE A 329 18.39 48.79 -12.67
CA PHE A 329 18.51 48.96 -14.12
C PHE A 329 17.15 48.69 -14.76
N ASP A 330 16.60 49.69 -15.44
CA ASP A 330 15.38 49.52 -16.21
C ASP A 330 15.70 48.90 -17.59
N PRO A 331 15.18 47.71 -17.93
CA PRO A 331 15.41 47.06 -19.23
C PRO A 331 15.01 47.92 -20.44
N ILE A 332 13.93 48.69 -20.32
CA ILE A 332 13.28 49.38 -21.43
C ILE A 332 14.01 50.70 -21.72
N THR A 333 14.13 51.53 -20.68
CA THR A 333 14.72 52.86 -20.79
C THR A 333 16.24 52.82 -20.71
N THR A 334 16.83 51.74 -20.18
CA THR A 334 18.24 51.61 -19.78
C THR A 334 18.66 52.59 -18.69
N GLU A 335 17.71 53.22 -17.98
CA GLU A 335 18.07 54.11 -16.88
C GLU A 335 18.62 53.33 -15.68
N MET A 336 19.63 53.92 -15.03
CA MET A 336 20.23 53.41 -13.80
C MET A 336 19.82 54.29 -12.62
N LYS A 337 19.38 53.65 -11.54
CA LYS A 337 19.02 54.28 -10.27
C LYS A 337 19.82 53.62 -9.14
N VAL A 338 20.58 54.42 -8.39
CA VAL A 338 21.42 53.98 -7.27
C VAL A 338 20.84 54.53 -5.98
N LEU A 339 20.51 53.66 -5.04
CA LEU A 339 19.89 54.00 -3.76
C LEU A 339 20.81 53.63 -2.60
N ARG A 340 20.80 54.43 -1.53
CA ARG A 340 21.66 54.21 -0.35
C ARG A 340 20.92 53.36 0.67
N LEU A 341 21.53 52.26 1.13
CA LEU A 341 20.98 51.43 2.21
C LEU A 341 21.36 51.95 3.59
N THR A 342 22.51 52.62 3.69
CA THR A 342 22.97 53.34 4.87
C THR A 342 23.97 54.43 4.46
N ASP A 343 24.15 55.41 5.34
CA ASP A 343 25.24 56.38 5.28
C ASP A 343 26.50 55.90 5.99
N ASP A 344 26.41 54.83 6.78
CA ASP A 344 27.55 54.20 7.43
C ASP A 344 28.42 53.40 6.45
N ILE A 345 29.70 53.26 6.80
CA ILE A 345 30.64 52.36 6.13
C ILE A 345 30.35 50.92 6.60
N LYS A 346 29.31 50.30 6.00
CA LYS A 346 28.91 48.91 6.23
C LYS A 346 28.81 48.17 4.92
N TRP A 347 29.16 46.90 4.90
CA TRP A 347 29.04 46.06 3.70
C TRP A 347 27.89 45.08 3.89
N VAL A 348 26.92 45.03 2.97
CA VAL A 348 25.93 43.96 2.89
C VAL A 348 26.60 42.60 2.61
N GLN A 349 26.54 41.67 3.56
CA GLN A 349 27.11 40.32 3.44
C GLN A 349 26.20 39.38 2.68
N SER A 350 24.89 39.51 2.77
CA SER A 350 23.93 38.70 2.02
C SER A 350 22.60 39.43 1.93
N TRP A 351 21.89 39.20 0.84
CA TRP A 351 20.60 39.80 0.57
C TRP A 351 19.76 38.89 -0.31
N THR A 352 18.45 39.11 -0.29
CA THR A 352 17.49 38.33 -1.06
C THR A 352 16.20 39.12 -1.27
N PHE A 353 15.40 38.71 -2.25
CA PHE A 353 14.10 39.31 -2.55
C PHE A 353 12.99 38.28 -2.41
N ASN A 354 11.85 38.72 -1.91
CA ASN A 354 10.65 37.90 -1.79
C ASN A 354 9.73 38.01 -3.01
N ALA A 355 8.64 37.23 -3.05
CA ALA A 355 7.70 37.25 -4.18
C ALA A 355 6.94 38.57 -4.36
N SER A 356 6.92 39.43 -3.33
CA SER A 356 6.40 40.79 -3.40
C SER A 356 7.49 41.81 -3.67
N ASP A 357 8.68 41.39 -4.14
CA ASP A 357 9.81 42.26 -4.47
C ASP A 357 10.39 43.07 -3.29
N ASN A 358 10.16 42.64 -2.04
CA ASN A 358 10.77 43.30 -0.87
C ASN A 358 12.21 42.83 -0.71
N LEU A 359 13.12 43.78 -0.47
CA LEU A 359 14.53 43.50 -0.20
C LEU A 359 14.73 43.12 1.27
N TYR A 360 15.39 41.99 1.50
CA TYR A 360 15.91 41.61 2.81
C TYR A 360 17.42 41.53 2.75
N TYR A 361 18.11 42.09 3.74
CA TYR A 361 19.57 42.10 3.73
C TYR A 361 20.17 42.12 5.13
N LYS A 362 21.41 41.65 5.21
CA LYS A 362 22.21 41.62 6.43
C LYS A 362 23.59 42.19 6.15
N TYR A 363 24.03 43.10 7.02
CA TYR A 363 25.41 43.60 6.98
C TYR A 363 26.40 42.56 7.50
N ARG A 364 27.63 42.64 7.02
CA ARG A 364 28.78 41.89 7.49
C ARG A 364 29.04 42.19 8.96
N ASP A 365 29.30 41.13 9.73
CA ASP A 365 29.47 41.18 11.19
C ASP A 365 28.28 41.83 11.93
N GLY A 366 27.14 41.95 11.25
CA GLY A 366 25.89 42.48 11.79
C GLY A 366 24.95 41.35 12.24
N ASN A 367 24.08 41.67 13.19
CA ASN A 367 23.17 40.69 13.80
C ASN A 367 21.70 40.90 13.44
N ILE A 368 21.41 41.78 12.47
CA ILE A 368 20.05 42.20 12.13
C ILE A 368 19.79 41.91 10.65
N ILE A 369 18.61 41.38 10.37
CA ILE A 369 18.01 41.35 9.03
C ILE A 369 17.16 42.60 8.88
N TYR A 370 17.46 43.40 7.85
CA TYR A 370 16.72 44.59 7.48
C TYR A 370 15.77 44.27 6.34
N LYS A 371 14.60 44.92 6.30
CA LYS A 371 13.64 44.86 5.20
C LYS A 371 13.43 46.24 4.59
N ILE A 372 13.35 46.31 3.27
CA ILE A 372 12.91 47.50 2.54
C ILE A 372 11.78 47.08 1.59
N ASN A 373 10.62 47.71 1.77
CA ASN A 373 9.44 47.45 0.96
C ASN A 373 9.62 47.97 -0.48
N THR A 374 9.07 47.26 -1.46
CA THR A 374 9.18 47.60 -2.89
C THR A 374 8.69 49.01 -3.20
N THR A 375 7.60 49.45 -2.57
CA THR A 375 7.07 50.80 -2.73
C THR A 375 8.12 51.85 -2.37
N ASN A 376 8.89 51.63 -1.30
CA ASN A 376 9.98 52.53 -0.88
C ASN A 376 11.11 52.54 -1.92
N ILE A 377 11.48 51.37 -2.44
CA ILE A 377 12.50 51.23 -3.49
C ILE A 377 12.08 51.99 -4.77
N GLN A 378 10.83 51.83 -5.19
CA GLN A 378 10.29 52.45 -6.40
C GLN A 378 10.11 53.96 -6.24
N SER A 379 9.54 54.44 -5.13
CA SER A 379 9.21 55.86 -4.92
C SER A 379 10.42 56.73 -4.57
N SER A 380 11.49 56.16 -4.02
CA SER A 380 12.67 56.94 -3.61
C SER A 380 13.38 57.57 -4.80
N ALA A 381 13.81 58.83 -4.70
CA ALA A 381 14.60 59.46 -5.76
C ALA A 381 16.02 58.87 -5.84
N ASN A 382 16.68 59.01 -6.99
CA ASN A 382 18.06 58.55 -7.18
C ASN A 382 19.01 59.15 -6.12
N ASN A 383 19.95 58.36 -5.62
CA ASN A 383 20.92 58.66 -4.57
C ASN A 383 20.32 58.97 -3.17
N ASN A 384 19.02 58.77 -2.95
CA ASN A 384 18.44 58.93 -1.62
C ASN A 384 18.66 57.70 -0.73
N LEU A 385 18.62 57.96 0.58
CA LEU A 385 18.63 56.93 1.61
C LEU A 385 17.28 56.23 1.66
N LEU A 386 17.30 54.91 1.57
CA LEU A 386 16.14 54.07 1.83
C LEU A 386 15.92 53.96 3.33
N SER A 387 14.66 53.86 3.74
CA SER A 387 14.29 53.68 5.16
C SER A 387 14.02 52.21 5.44
N PRO A 388 15.02 51.44 5.93
CA PRO A 388 14.80 50.04 6.29
C PRO A 388 14.04 49.92 7.61
N THR A 389 13.27 48.84 7.74
CA THR A 389 12.77 48.35 9.04
C THR A 389 13.64 47.19 9.52
N THR A 390 13.73 47.01 10.84
CA THR A 390 14.29 45.78 11.42
C THR A 390 13.28 44.66 11.22
N TYR A 391 13.60 43.74 10.30
CA TYR A 391 12.78 42.57 10.06
C TYR A 391 12.94 41.55 11.18
N PHE A 392 14.19 41.21 11.50
CA PHE A 392 14.50 40.21 12.52
C PHE A 392 15.82 40.52 13.21
N ASP A 393 15.82 40.48 14.54
CA ASP A 393 17.03 40.60 15.37
C ASP A 393 17.56 39.21 15.74
N ILE A 394 18.64 38.78 15.07
CA ILE A 394 19.27 37.48 15.28
C ILE A 394 19.94 37.43 16.65
N SER A 395 20.46 38.56 17.16
CA SER A 395 21.11 38.58 18.48
C SER A 395 20.15 38.36 19.63
N GLY A 396 18.90 38.80 19.47
CA GLY A 396 17.80 38.57 20.40
C GLY A 396 17.24 37.13 20.37
N ALA A 397 17.58 36.32 19.36
CA ALA A 397 17.12 34.94 19.22
C ALA A 397 17.94 33.96 20.08
N THR A 398 17.73 33.99 21.39
CA THR A 398 18.45 33.15 22.37
C THR A 398 18.01 31.69 22.39
N GLY A 399 16.82 31.38 21.85
CA GLY A 399 16.32 30.01 21.70
C GLY A 399 17.20 29.18 20.77
N ASN A 400 17.53 27.96 21.19
CA ASN A 400 18.33 26.98 20.43
C ASN A 400 19.68 27.52 19.92
N ASP A 401 20.32 28.44 20.67
CA ASP A 401 21.64 29.00 20.38
C ASP A 401 21.77 29.72 19.01
N VAL A 402 20.66 30.14 18.40
CA VAL A 402 20.67 30.80 17.08
C VAL A 402 21.57 32.04 17.09
N ASN A 403 21.48 32.86 18.14
CA ASN A 403 22.28 34.07 18.31
C ASN A 403 23.81 33.84 18.30
N LYS A 404 24.32 32.65 18.70
CA LYS A 404 25.77 32.36 18.74
C LYS A 404 26.44 32.46 17.37
N TYR A 405 25.67 32.25 16.30
CA TYR A 405 26.16 32.20 14.93
C TYR A 405 25.69 33.39 14.08
N ALA A 406 25.18 34.46 14.72
CA ALA A 406 24.57 35.61 14.05
C ALA A 406 25.41 36.17 12.88
N ASN A 407 26.73 36.32 13.06
CA ASN A 407 27.64 36.85 12.04
C ASN A 407 27.76 35.94 10.80
N ASN A 408 27.56 34.63 10.94
CA ASN A 408 27.84 33.63 9.91
C ASN A 408 26.63 33.26 9.05
N TYR A 409 25.42 33.66 9.43
CA TYR A 409 24.24 33.36 8.64
C TYR A 409 24.23 34.07 7.29
N ILE A 410 23.93 33.27 6.25
CA ILE A 410 23.60 33.71 4.90
C ILE A 410 22.09 33.56 4.68
N LEU A 411 21.49 34.56 4.03
CA LEU A 411 20.04 34.63 3.81
C LEU A 411 19.64 33.95 2.49
N TYR A 412 18.57 33.16 2.53
CA TYR A 412 17.93 32.56 1.37
C TYR A 412 16.42 32.78 1.47
N ASN A 413 15.81 33.43 0.48
CA ASN A 413 14.35 33.61 0.45
C ASN A 413 13.68 32.35 -0.10
N VAL A 414 12.53 31.98 0.47
CA VAL A 414 11.69 30.93 -0.08
C VAL A 414 11.09 31.42 -1.40
N HIS A 415 11.50 30.78 -2.49
CA HIS A 415 11.07 31.15 -3.84
C HIS A 415 9.54 31.13 -3.96
N GLY A 416 8.94 32.23 -4.44
CA GLY A 416 7.49 32.34 -4.62
C GLY A 416 6.70 32.73 -3.37
N TYR A 417 7.36 32.95 -2.23
CA TYR A 417 6.72 33.37 -0.98
C TYR A 417 7.19 34.74 -0.50
N THR A 418 6.32 35.42 0.26
CA THR A 418 6.56 36.73 0.86
C THR A 418 6.96 36.57 2.32
N GLY A 419 8.11 37.12 2.70
CA GLY A 419 8.59 37.19 4.09
C GLY A 419 9.12 35.88 4.67
N GLN A 420 9.37 34.87 3.85
CA GLN A 420 9.84 33.57 4.34
C GLN A 420 11.35 33.46 4.05
N ILE A 421 12.18 33.39 5.09
CA ILE A 421 13.64 33.38 4.97
C ILE A 421 14.20 32.15 5.68
N MET A 422 15.02 31.38 4.98
CA MET A 422 15.92 30.42 5.58
C MET A 422 17.29 31.07 5.78
N MET A 423 17.82 30.98 7.00
CA MET A 423 19.20 31.34 7.30
C MET A 423 20.06 30.08 7.40
N ILE A 424 21.23 30.08 6.79
CA ILE A 424 22.20 28.97 6.91
C ILE A 424 23.51 29.49 7.50
N ASN A 425 23.94 28.90 8.62
CA ASN A 425 25.20 29.20 9.28
C ASN A 425 26.36 28.68 8.42
N SER A 426 27.06 29.57 7.73
CA SER A 426 28.15 29.21 6.83
C SER A 426 29.50 29.61 7.39
N ARG A 427 30.54 28.83 7.12
CA ARG A 427 31.90 29.30 7.33
C ARG A 427 32.19 30.40 6.31
N TYR A 428 32.22 31.65 6.75
CA TYR A 428 32.52 32.79 5.90
C TYR A 428 34.03 33.08 5.86
N LYS A 429 34.58 33.29 4.66
CA LYS A 429 35.93 33.84 4.46
C LYS A 429 35.94 34.76 3.25
N GLU A 430 36.77 35.81 3.30
CA GLU A 430 37.04 36.65 2.13
C GLU A 430 37.79 35.88 1.05
N ASP A 431 38.73 35.02 1.44
CA ASP A 431 39.48 34.13 0.54
C ASP A 431 38.66 32.88 0.20
N PRO A 432 38.31 32.65 -1.08
CA PRO A 432 37.70 31.40 -1.55
C PRO A 432 38.57 30.14 -1.41
N ASN A 433 39.85 30.26 -1.07
CA ASN A 433 40.72 29.13 -0.71
C ASN A 433 40.51 28.73 0.77
N PHE A 434 39.46 27.97 1.02
CA PHE A 434 39.20 27.39 2.33
C PHE A 434 40.18 26.25 2.63
N GLY A 435 40.97 26.38 3.69
CA GLY A 435 41.75 25.26 4.23
C GLY A 435 40.84 24.16 4.82
N GLN A 436 41.34 22.92 4.85
CA GLN A 436 40.66 21.80 5.49
C GLN A 436 40.41 22.09 6.98
N ILE A 437 39.25 21.68 7.48
CA ILE A 437 38.92 21.68 8.91
C ILE A 437 38.38 20.32 9.31
N SER A 438 38.52 19.96 10.59
CA SER A 438 38.05 18.68 11.08
C SER A 438 36.52 18.62 11.17
N GLN A 439 35.97 17.41 11.11
CA GLN A 439 34.53 17.18 11.34
C GLN A 439 34.11 17.67 12.73
N GLU A 440 34.98 17.57 13.73
CA GLU A 440 34.75 18.08 15.08
C GLU A 440 34.55 19.60 15.09
N GLU A 441 35.37 20.36 14.34
CA GLU A 441 35.21 21.81 14.21
C GLU A 441 33.90 22.19 13.50
N ILE A 442 33.50 21.41 12.48
CA ILE A 442 32.23 21.59 11.77
C ILE A 442 31.05 21.42 12.73
N LEU A 443 31.04 20.32 13.49
CA LEU A 443 29.96 20.01 14.45
C LEU A 443 29.91 21.01 15.61
N LYS A 444 31.07 21.39 16.15
CA LYS A 444 31.19 22.36 17.27
C LYS A 444 30.65 23.75 16.89
N ASN A 445 30.97 24.22 15.68
CA ASN A 445 30.53 25.52 15.20
C ASN A 445 29.19 25.46 14.44
N LYS A 446 28.58 24.27 14.34
CA LYS A 446 27.30 24.03 13.67
C LYS A 446 27.26 24.62 12.24
N TYR A 447 28.36 24.54 11.50
CA TYR A 447 28.37 24.99 10.10
C TYR A 447 27.40 24.11 9.31
N GLY A 448 26.37 24.73 8.71
CA GLY A 448 25.23 24.07 8.10
C GLY A 448 23.90 24.26 8.83
N LEU A 449 23.89 24.83 10.05
CA LEU A 449 22.66 25.04 10.82
C LEU A 449 21.66 25.90 10.05
N ALA A 450 20.48 25.35 9.79
CA ALA A 450 19.39 26.00 9.09
C ALA A 450 18.30 26.47 10.08
N VAL A 451 17.90 27.73 9.93
CA VAL A 451 16.89 28.40 10.77
C VAL A 451 15.79 28.99 9.90
N ALA A 452 14.53 28.72 10.24
CA ALA A 452 13.37 29.26 9.55
C ALA A 452 12.86 30.54 10.21
N ILE A 453 12.72 31.59 9.41
CA ILE A 453 12.07 32.85 9.78
C ILE A 453 10.85 33.03 8.86
N SER A 454 9.70 33.32 9.45
CA SER A 454 8.47 33.62 8.69
C SER A 454 7.98 35.03 8.94
N GLU A 455 7.22 35.59 8.02
CA GLU A 455 6.48 36.84 8.26
C GLU A 455 5.64 36.75 9.55
N ASN A 456 5.74 37.78 10.39
CA ASN A 456 4.96 37.87 11.61
C ASN A 456 3.48 38.07 11.24
N LYS A 457 2.61 37.27 11.87
CA LYS A 457 1.17 37.25 11.55
C LYS A 457 0.47 38.59 11.75
N ASN A 458 0.99 39.42 12.66
CA ASN A 458 0.39 40.69 13.06
C ASN A 458 1.11 41.92 12.49
N ASP A 459 2.30 41.75 11.89
CA ASP A 459 3.14 42.85 11.40
C ASP A 459 4.03 42.36 10.23
N GLN A 460 3.63 42.65 9.00
CA GLN A 460 4.33 42.16 7.80
C GLN A 460 5.76 42.70 7.66
N ASP A 461 6.11 43.78 8.39
CA ASP A 461 7.45 44.34 8.39
C ASP A 461 8.39 43.67 9.40
N LYS A 462 7.91 42.65 10.12
CA LYS A 462 8.69 41.84 11.07
C LYS A 462 8.62 40.35 10.73
N GLY A 463 9.68 39.64 11.12
CA GLY A 463 9.78 38.19 11.05
C GLY A 463 9.75 37.56 12.43
N ASP A 464 9.17 36.36 12.52
CA ASP A 464 9.21 35.50 13.69
C ASP A 464 10.09 34.27 13.42
N ILE A 465 10.86 33.86 14.42
CA ILE A 465 11.55 32.57 14.37
C ILE A 465 10.52 31.45 14.42
N LYS A 466 10.51 30.60 13.39
CA LYS A 466 9.73 29.35 13.38
C LYS A 466 10.47 28.24 14.11
N GLY A 467 11.80 28.18 13.92
CA GLY A 467 12.69 27.29 14.67
C GLY A 467 13.84 26.76 13.83
N LEU A 468 14.53 25.74 14.35
CA LEU A 468 15.58 25.02 13.64
C LEU A 468 15.00 24.02 12.63
N LEU A 469 15.73 23.71 11.56
CA LEU A 469 15.24 22.83 10.50
C LEU A 469 16.02 21.51 10.37
N ASN A 470 17.34 21.52 10.54
CA ASN A 470 18.22 20.38 10.28
C ASN A 470 19.04 19.95 11.50
N THR A 471 18.36 19.81 12.65
CA THR A 471 18.94 19.30 13.90
C THR A 471 17.93 18.39 14.62
N GLU A 472 18.37 17.69 15.66
CA GLU A 472 17.49 16.94 16.57
C GLU A 472 16.37 17.82 17.19
N ASN A 473 16.63 19.12 17.39
CA ASN A 473 15.69 20.10 17.92
C ASN A 473 14.91 20.83 16.81
N ALA A 474 14.86 20.27 15.60
CA ALA A 474 14.09 20.86 14.51
C ALA A 474 12.59 20.83 14.84
N PHE A 475 11.89 21.95 14.63
CA PHE A 475 10.45 22.01 14.88
C PHE A 475 9.65 21.24 13.82
N LEU A 476 10.24 21.07 12.64
CA LEU A 476 9.73 20.25 11.55
C LEU A 476 10.92 19.59 10.85
N GLN A 477 11.14 18.31 11.12
CA GLN A 477 12.19 17.51 10.48
C GLN A 477 11.79 17.12 9.06
N ALA A 478 12.75 16.89 8.17
CA ALA A 478 12.47 16.48 6.79
C ALA A 478 11.82 15.08 6.72
N ALA A 479 11.08 14.80 5.65
CA ALA A 479 10.43 13.50 5.43
C ALA A 479 11.41 12.32 5.61
N ASN A 480 10.94 11.29 6.33
CA ASN A 480 11.65 10.04 6.55
C ASN A 480 10.66 8.87 6.69
N PHE A 481 11.16 7.63 6.65
CA PHE A 481 10.39 6.45 6.97
C PHE A 481 11.23 5.42 7.70
N LYS A 482 10.58 4.54 8.47
CA LYS A 482 11.20 3.35 9.03
C LYS A 482 10.31 2.13 8.79
N ILE A 483 10.93 0.94 8.81
CA ILE A 483 10.18 -0.31 8.81
C ILE A 483 9.60 -0.54 10.21
N LYS A 484 8.33 -0.97 10.29
CA LYS A 484 7.69 -1.33 11.55
C LYS A 484 8.44 -2.47 12.25
N ASP A 485 8.45 -2.43 13.57
CA ASP A 485 9.17 -3.40 14.38
C ASP A 485 8.71 -4.84 14.09
N GLY A 486 9.68 -5.74 13.95
CA GLY A 486 9.43 -7.17 13.72
C GLY A 486 9.06 -7.56 12.28
N VAL A 487 8.81 -6.62 11.37
CA VAL A 487 8.48 -6.92 9.96
C VAL A 487 9.56 -7.75 9.30
N LEU A 488 10.83 -7.30 9.35
CA LEU A 488 11.95 -8.02 8.71
C LEU A 488 12.11 -9.44 9.26
N LYS A 489 11.92 -9.64 10.56
CA LYS A 489 12.06 -10.97 11.18
C LYS A 489 10.91 -11.91 10.84
N ASN A 490 9.70 -11.38 10.67
CA ASN A 490 8.48 -12.18 10.57
C ASN A 490 8.02 -12.39 9.12
N LYS A 491 8.26 -11.43 8.23
CA LYS A 491 7.81 -11.47 6.83
C LYS A 491 8.94 -11.79 5.86
N LEU A 492 8.60 -12.46 4.76
CA LEU A 492 9.50 -12.56 3.60
C LEU A 492 9.59 -11.20 2.89
N PRO A 493 10.71 -10.87 2.22
CA PRO A 493 10.79 -9.69 1.35
C PRO A 493 9.59 -9.52 0.40
N SER A 494 9.09 -10.61 -0.18
CA SER A 494 7.92 -10.62 -1.05
C SER A 494 6.60 -10.18 -0.39
N GLU A 495 6.50 -10.30 0.93
CA GLU A 495 5.31 -9.98 1.73
C GLU A 495 5.30 -8.55 2.29
N ILE A 496 6.45 -7.86 2.24
CA ILE A 496 6.61 -6.50 2.76
C ILE A 496 6.03 -5.49 1.75
N THR A 497 5.12 -4.64 2.21
CA THR A 497 4.44 -3.64 1.38
C THR A 497 4.63 -2.23 1.94
N SER A 498 4.14 -1.22 1.23
CA SER A 498 4.10 0.17 1.74
C SER A 498 3.34 0.33 3.06
N SER A 499 2.47 -0.61 3.42
CA SER A 499 1.73 -0.60 4.69
C SER A 499 2.58 -1.05 5.89
N ASP A 500 3.75 -1.62 5.66
CA ASP A 500 4.70 -2.10 6.68
C ASP A 500 5.70 -1.02 7.12
N PHE A 501 5.58 0.21 6.60
CA PHE A 501 6.39 1.35 6.99
C PHE A 501 5.64 2.31 7.91
N GLU A 502 6.38 2.97 8.79
CA GLU A 502 5.96 4.19 9.47
C GLU A 502 6.56 5.38 8.73
N TYR A 503 5.71 6.20 8.12
CA TYR A 503 6.10 7.47 7.52
C TYR A 503 6.21 8.51 8.65
N LEU A 504 7.38 9.12 8.78
CA LEU A 504 7.74 10.01 9.88
C LEU A 504 7.58 11.47 9.46
N ASN A 505 7.53 12.37 10.44
CA ASN A 505 7.55 13.83 10.23
C ASN A 505 6.41 14.36 9.36
N GLU A 506 5.20 13.83 9.57
CA GLU A 506 3.99 14.21 8.81
C GLU A 506 4.13 13.99 7.29
N SER A 507 5.09 13.16 6.88
CA SER A 507 5.26 12.79 5.49
C SER A 507 4.24 11.74 5.06
N PHE A 508 3.92 11.73 3.77
CA PHE A 508 3.00 10.77 3.19
C PHE A 508 3.49 10.36 1.81
N LEU A 509 3.09 9.17 1.34
CA LEU A 509 3.40 8.72 -0.01
C LEU A 509 2.96 9.75 -1.04
N THR A 510 3.82 9.99 -2.03
CA THR A 510 3.59 11.08 -2.98
C THR A 510 2.26 10.97 -3.70
N ARG A 511 1.58 12.11 -3.87
CA ARG A 511 0.37 12.22 -4.70
C ARG A 511 0.68 12.83 -6.07
N ASN A 512 1.96 12.98 -6.39
CA ASN A 512 2.41 13.54 -7.64
C ASN A 512 2.22 12.53 -8.78
N ASN A 513 1.25 12.80 -9.64
CA ASN A 513 0.90 11.95 -10.79
C ASN A 513 1.62 12.35 -12.09
N SER A 514 2.71 13.14 -12.01
CA SER A 514 3.50 13.47 -13.20
C SER A 514 4.10 12.22 -13.83
N VAL A 515 4.15 12.19 -15.16
CA VAL A 515 4.71 11.09 -15.94
C VAL A 515 5.99 11.51 -16.66
N ASP A 516 6.88 10.54 -16.90
CA ASP A 516 8.04 10.69 -17.77
C ASP A 516 7.63 10.69 -19.26
N GLU A 517 8.61 10.84 -20.15
CA GLU A 517 8.41 10.86 -21.60
C GLU A 517 7.81 9.56 -22.16
N ASN A 518 7.91 8.47 -21.39
CA ASN A 518 7.39 7.14 -21.75
C ASN A 518 6.01 6.86 -21.13
N GLY A 519 5.43 7.82 -20.41
CA GLY A 519 4.14 7.67 -19.73
C GLY A 519 4.19 6.95 -18.39
N ASN A 520 5.38 6.65 -17.83
CA ASN A 520 5.51 6.06 -16.50
C ASN A 520 5.45 7.14 -15.42
N PRO A 521 4.91 6.86 -14.22
CA PRO A 521 4.97 7.79 -13.11
C PRO A 521 6.42 8.21 -12.83
N LYS A 522 6.69 9.52 -12.87
CA LYS A 522 8.01 10.10 -12.61
C LYS A 522 8.45 9.86 -11.16
N TYR A 523 7.48 9.83 -10.24
CA TYR A 523 7.69 9.58 -8.81
C TYR A 523 6.77 8.44 -8.34
N PRO A 524 7.11 7.17 -8.58
CA PRO A 524 6.29 6.06 -8.11
C PRO A 524 6.26 6.07 -6.57
N GLN A 525 5.08 5.89 -5.97
CA GLN A 525 4.93 5.95 -4.51
C GLN A 525 5.87 4.99 -3.78
N PHE A 526 5.95 3.76 -4.30
CA PHE A 526 6.71 2.67 -3.71
C PHE A 526 7.23 1.75 -4.82
N THR A 527 8.50 1.39 -4.74
CA THR A 527 9.10 0.34 -5.56
C THR A 527 9.97 -0.54 -4.69
N LYS A 528 10.00 -1.84 -4.97
CA LYS A 528 10.87 -2.78 -4.27
C LYS A 528 11.54 -3.78 -5.19
N GLU A 529 12.75 -4.18 -4.82
CA GLU A 529 13.47 -5.34 -5.34
C GLU A 529 13.67 -6.33 -4.19
N ILE A 530 13.54 -7.61 -4.48
CA ILE A 530 13.52 -8.65 -3.46
C ILE A 530 14.31 -9.89 -3.89
N ASP A 531 14.86 -10.60 -2.90
CA ASP A 531 15.40 -11.96 -3.01
C ASP A 531 14.96 -12.72 -1.76
N ASP A 532 13.87 -13.49 -1.89
CA ASP A 532 13.30 -14.29 -0.81
C ASP A 532 14.20 -15.46 -0.39
N GLU A 533 15.14 -15.91 -1.25
CA GLU A 533 16.09 -16.97 -0.91
C GLU A 533 17.18 -16.45 0.02
N LYS A 534 17.70 -15.26 -0.28
CA LYS A 534 18.74 -14.62 0.54
C LYS A 534 18.18 -13.81 1.71
N GLY A 535 16.90 -13.45 1.68
CA GLY A 535 16.29 -12.54 2.66
C GLY A 535 16.69 -11.08 2.40
N GLU A 536 16.90 -10.72 1.13
CA GLU A 536 17.31 -9.38 0.73
C GLU A 536 16.10 -8.57 0.24
N ILE A 537 16.04 -7.32 0.68
CA ILE A 537 15.03 -6.36 0.25
C ILE A 537 15.67 -5.00 0.00
N LYS A 538 15.34 -4.39 -1.14
CA LYS A 538 15.62 -2.99 -1.43
C LYS A 538 14.31 -2.29 -1.69
N VAL A 539 14.08 -1.20 -0.97
CA VAL A 539 12.86 -0.40 -1.06
C VAL A 539 13.24 1.02 -1.41
N GLN A 540 12.45 1.62 -2.30
CA GLN A 540 12.45 3.05 -2.54
C GLN A 540 11.03 3.58 -2.31
N VAL A 541 10.92 4.65 -1.51
CA VAL A 541 9.68 5.39 -1.28
C VAL A 541 9.85 6.83 -1.72
N ASN A 542 8.80 7.41 -2.29
CA ASN A 542 8.74 8.84 -2.59
C ASN A 542 7.74 9.50 -1.66
N LEU A 543 8.21 10.42 -0.81
CA LEU A 543 7.43 11.05 0.24
C LEU A 543 7.21 12.55 -0.04
N ASP A 544 5.96 12.96 0.01
CA ASP A 544 5.55 14.35 0.08
C ASP A 544 5.56 14.84 1.54
N GLN A 545 5.81 16.12 1.74
CA GLN A 545 5.76 16.78 3.04
C GLN A 545 5.34 18.24 2.89
N ILE A 546 4.47 18.72 3.78
CA ILE A 546 4.01 20.11 3.76
C ILE A 546 5.13 21.01 4.32
N PRO A 547 5.63 22.01 3.56
CA PRO A 547 6.67 22.90 4.05
C PRO A 547 6.19 23.86 5.14
N TRP A 548 7.09 24.23 6.06
CA TRP A 548 6.80 25.08 7.22
C TRP A 548 6.28 26.50 6.89
N PHE A 549 6.53 26.99 5.67
CA PHE A 549 6.12 28.32 5.23
C PHE A 549 4.72 28.35 4.62
N VAL A 550 4.05 27.19 4.48
CA VAL A 550 2.72 27.10 3.88
C VAL A 550 1.66 27.08 4.96
N SER A 551 0.81 28.11 4.99
CA SER A 551 -0.20 28.31 6.05
C SER A 551 -1.57 27.68 5.73
N ASN A 552 -1.82 27.24 4.49
CA ASN A 552 -3.10 26.67 4.05
C ASN A 552 -3.10 25.12 4.05
N GLY A 553 -2.02 24.47 4.48
CA GLY A 553 -1.89 23.01 4.51
C GLY A 553 -1.88 22.34 3.12
N GLN A 554 -1.74 23.10 2.03
CA GLN A 554 -1.66 22.56 0.68
C GLN A 554 -0.21 22.44 0.24
N MET A 555 0.18 21.29 -0.32
CA MET A 555 1.51 21.12 -0.86
C MET A 555 1.68 21.99 -2.13
N PRO A 556 2.75 22.78 -2.24
CA PRO A 556 3.03 23.52 -3.47
C PRO A 556 3.30 22.56 -4.64
N ASN A 557 2.72 22.84 -5.81
CA ASN A 557 2.82 21.97 -7.00
C ASN A 557 4.24 21.86 -7.56
N ASP A 558 5.15 22.75 -7.19
CA ASP A 558 6.52 22.86 -7.69
C ASP A 558 7.56 22.19 -6.79
N ILE A 559 7.16 21.62 -5.65
CA ILE A 559 8.04 20.85 -4.76
C ILE A 559 7.97 19.37 -5.13
N ALA A 560 9.10 18.81 -5.57
CA ALA A 560 9.20 17.38 -5.85
C ALA A 560 9.23 16.56 -4.54
N PRO A 561 8.67 15.33 -4.52
CA PRO A 561 8.77 14.43 -3.37
C PRO A 561 10.23 14.10 -3.05
N LYS A 562 10.48 13.76 -1.78
CA LYS A 562 11.76 13.25 -1.31
C LYS A 562 11.83 11.74 -1.56
N THR A 563 12.82 11.32 -2.36
CA THR A 563 13.11 9.90 -2.59
C THR A 563 14.00 9.35 -1.48
N LEU A 564 13.54 8.31 -0.80
CA LEU A 564 14.29 7.62 0.26
C LEU A 564 14.45 6.15 -0.09
N LYS A 565 15.60 5.57 0.29
CA LYS A 565 15.94 4.18 0.00
C LYS A 565 16.29 3.44 1.27
N PHE A 566 15.92 2.17 1.32
CA PHE A 566 16.25 1.24 2.39
C PHE A 566 16.73 -0.07 1.76
N GLU A 567 17.80 -0.65 2.31
CA GLU A 567 18.30 -1.96 1.91
C GLU A 567 18.55 -2.81 3.16
N SER A 568 18.18 -4.08 3.13
CA SER A 568 18.46 -5.03 4.22
C SER A 568 18.65 -6.45 3.69
N THR A 569 19.49 -7.22 4.39
CA THR A 569 19.70 -8.66 4.19
C THR A 569 19.21 -9.49 5.38
N GLU A 570 18.48 -8.87 6.30
CA GLU A 570 18.04 -9.49 7.57
C GLU A 570 16.58 -9.97 7.52
N ALA A 571 15.94 -9.95 6.35
CA ALA A 571 14.58 -10.42 6.22
C ALA A 571 14.49 -11.95 6.33
N ASN A 572 13.30 -12.47 6.62
CA ASN A 572 13.09 -13.91 6.69
C ASN A 572 13.32 -14.58 5.33
N LYS A 573 13.79 -15.83 5.34
CA LYS A 573 14.11 -16.59 4.12
C LYS A 573 13.02 -17.60 3.81
N ILE A 574 12.72 -17.77 2.53
CA ILE A 574 11.69 -18.70 2.06
C ILE A 574 11.97 -20.15 2.46
N SER A 575 13.24 -20.55 2.58
CA SER A 575 13.65 -21.89 3.04
C SER A 575 13.18 -22.23 4.45
N THR A 576 12.92 -21.23 5.30
CA THR A 576 12.37 -21.46 6.65
C THR A 576 10.86 -21.74 6.66
N ARG A 577 10.19 -21.52 5.51
CA ARG A 577 8.73 -21.68 5.34
C ARG A 577 8.35 -22.92 4.56
N VAL A 578 9.35 -23.71 4.14
CA VAL A 578 9.17 -24.96 3.39
C VAL A 578 9.08 -26.13 4.35
N THR A 579 8.20 -27.08 4.03
CA THR A 579 8.12 -28.37 4.72
C THR A 579 8.00 -29.50 3.70
N TRP A 580 8.75 -30.58 3.93
CA TRP A 580 8.77 -31.77 3.09
C TRP A 580 8.05 -32.93 3.78
N LYS A 581 7.15 -33.61 3.06
CA LYS A 581 6.43 -34.79 3.53
C LYS A 581 7.39 -35.97 3.69
N ASN A 582 7.19 -36.79 4.72
CA ASN A 582 7.93 -38.03 4.91
C ASN A 582 7.39 -39.12 3.95
N ALA A 583 8.29 -39.77 3.20
CA ALA A 583 7.93 -40.85 2.28
C ALA A 583 7.37 -42.09 3.00
N ASP A 584 7.73 -42.33 4.26
CA ASP A 584 7.20 -43.48 5.02
C ASP A 584 5.69 -43.41 5.29
N LEU A 585 5.09 -42.23 5.15
CA LEU A 585 3.66 -42.01 5.30
C LEU A 585 2.86 -42.33 4.03
N ASP A 586 3.53 -42.71 2.93
CA ASP A 586 2.91 -43.04 1.65
C ASP A 586 3.39 -44.43 1.19
N TYR A 587 2.56 -45.45 1.43
CA TYR A 587 2.91 -46.85 1.16
C TYR A 587 3.30 -47.08 -0.30
N ASP A 588 2.55 -46.51 -1.24
CA ASP A 588 2.77 -46.70 -2.67
C ASP A 588 4.06 -46.01 -3.11
N PHE A 589 4.26 -44.74 -2.73
CA PHE A 589 5.50 -44.02 -3.05
C PHE A 589 6.72 -44.71 -2.46
N LYS A 590 6.65 -45.15 -1.19
CA LYS A 590 7.72 -45.89 -0.52
C LYS A 590 8.04 -47.23 -1.18
N ASN A 591 7.03 -47.96 -1.66
CA ASN A 591 7.22 -49.31 -2.22
C ASN A 591 7.43 -49.35 -3.73
N THR A 592 7.38 -48.21 -4.41
CA THR A 592 7.61 -48.15 -5.86
C THR A 592 9.11 -48.18 -6.17
N LEU A 593 9.50 -48.85 -7.27
CA LEU A 593 10.86 -48.75 -7.79
C LEU A 593 11.11 -47.36 -8.38
N PRO A 594 12.24 -46.69 -8.10
CA PRO A 594 12.60 -45.38 -8.64
C PRO A 594 12.34 -45.22 -10.15
N SER A 595 12.71 -46.20 -10.97
CA SER A 595 12.50 -46.21 -12.41
C SER A 595 11.03 -46.20 -12.84
N LYS A 596 10.14 -46.74 -12.01
CA LYS A 596 8.70 -46.92 -12.27
C LYS A 596 7.82 -45.77 -11.75
N LEU A 597 8.39 -44.80 -11.02
CA LEU A 597 7.67 -43.58 -10.62
C LEU A 597 7.30 -42.72 -11.83
N THR A 598 6.08 -42.19 -11.81
CA THR A 598 5.56 -41.21 -12.78
C THR A 598 5.32 -39.85 -12.11
N ASP A 599 5.18 -38.79 -12.90
CA ASP A 599 4.89 -37.45 -12.37
C ASP A 599 3.58 -37.43 -11.59
N ASN A 600 2.56 -38.15 -12.07
CA ASN A 600 1.28 -38.33 -11.36
C ASN A 600 1.47 -38.96 -9.98
N ASP A 601 2.40 -39.91 -9.83
CA ASP A 601 2.67 -40.52 -8.51
C ASP A 601 3.21 -39.47 -7.52
N ILE A 602 3.98 -38.49 -8.01
CA ILE A 602 4.52 -37.39 -7.20
C ILE A 602 3.47 -36.34 -6.90
N TYR A 603 2.62 -35.99 -7.87
CA TYR A 603 1.49 -35.08 -7.64
C TYR A 603 0.50 -35.65 -6.63
N ARG A 604 0.29 -36.98 -6.59
CA ARG A 604 -0.51 -37.62 -5.53
C ARG A 604 0.19 -37.61 -4.18
N PHE A 605 1.50 -37.87 -4.15
CA PHE A 605 2.28 -37.82 -2.91
C PHE A 605 2.30 -36.41 -2.32
N ASP A 606 2.36 -35.39 -3.18
CA ASP A 606 2.52 -33.96 -2.88
C ASP A 606 3.59 -33.72 -1.79
N PRO A 607 4.87 -33.90 -2.13
CA PRO A 607 5.95 -33.89 -1.15
C PRO A 607 6.22 -32.52 -0.53
N PHE A 608 5.73 -31.43 -1.10
CA PHE A 608 6.21 -30.07 -0.82
C PHE A 608 5.07 -29.14 -0.41
N SER A 609 5.21 -28.55 0.78
CA SER A 609 4.33 -27.50 1.29
C SER A 609 5.12 -26.24 1.58
N ILE A 610 4.52 -25.09 1.31
CA ILE A 610 5.12 -23.78 1.55
C ILE A 610 4.07 -22.79 2.06
N ASN A 611 4.41 -22.02 3.09
CA ASN A 611 3.51 -21.03 3.69
C ASN A 611 4.00 -19.60 3.41
N ILE A 612 3.44 -18.97 2.37
CA ILE A 612 3.71 -17.57 1.99
C ILE A 612 2.42 -16.79 1.69
N GLN A 613 2.45 -15.47 1.85
CA GLN A 613 1.42 -14.56 1.35
C GLN A 613 1.84 -13.95 0.01
N SER A 614 1.06 -14.18 -1.05
CA SER A 614 1.33 -13.66 -2.39
C SER A 614 0.03 -13.21 -3.07
N GLN A 615 0.13 -12.58 -4.24
CA GLN A 615 -1.05 -12.19 -5.00
C GLN A 615 -1.72 -13.43 -5.63
N ASN A 616 -3.02 -13.62 -5.37
CA ASN A 616 -3.82 -14.68 -5.98
C ASN A 616 -4.48 -14.16 -7.26
N ILE A 617 -3.84 -14.40 -8.41
CA ILE A 617 -4.27 -13.79 -9.68
C ILE A 617 -3.83 -14.63 -10.89
N ARG A 618 -4.44 -14.37 -12.04
CA ARG A 618 -4.04 -14.94 -13.34
C ARG A 618 -3.26 -13.93 -14.16
N LEU A 619 -2.12 -14.35 -14.71
CA LEU A 619 -1.35 -13.61 -15.69
C LEU A 619 -1.04 -14.54 -16.87
N ASN A 620 -1.35 -14.11 -18.11
CA ASN A 620 -1.17 -14.92 -19.32
C ASN A 620 -1.79 -16.34 -19.22
N ASN A 621 -2.99 -16.46 -18.66
CA ASN A 621 -3.71 -17.72 -18.40
C ASN A 621 -3.04 -18.69 -17.40
N VAL A 622 -1.96 -18.30 -16.73
CA VAL A 622 -1.37 -19.06 -15.62
C VAL A 622 -1.87 -18.47 -14.31
N SER A 623 -2.36 -19.32 -13.40
CA SER A 623 -2.78 -18.90 -12.06
C SER A 623 -1.57 -18.92 -11.12
N TYR A 624 -1.37 -17.85 -10.36
CA TYR A 624 -0.34 -17.76 -9.33
C TYR A 624 -0.98 -17.74 -7.93
N PRO A 625 -0.35 -18.37 -6.92
CA PRO A 625 0.89 -19.15 -7.01
C PRO A 625 0.73 -20.47 -7.79
N ASN A 626 1.82 -20.95 -8.40
CA ASN A 626 1.87 -22.14 -9.26
C ASN A 626 2.95 -23.11 -8.78
N LYS A 627 2.66 -24.40 -8.73
CA LYS A 627 3.56 -25.45 -8.19
C LYS A 627 3.75 -26.58 -9.20
N LYS A 628 5.01 -26.96 -9.45
CA LYS A 628 5.41 -28.03 -10.39
C LYS A 628 6.42 -28.98 -9.77
N TYR A 629 6.41 -30.23 -10.20
CA TYR A 629 7.35 -31.27 -9.78
C TYR A 629 8.07 -31.89 -10.97
N ASP A 630 9.36 -32.18 -10.81
CA ASP A 630 10.17 -32.91 -11.78
C ASP A 630 11.01 -34.00 -11.07
N ILE A 631 11.15 -35.16 -11.72
CA ILE A 631 12.09 -36.21 -11.26
C ILE A 631 13.46 -35.97 -11.89
N VAL A 632 14.44 -35.68 -11.05
CA VAL A 632 15.80 -35.34 -11.49
C VAL A 632 16.69 -36.58 -11.58
N GLU A 633 16.50 -37.54 -10.66
CA GLU A 633 17.34 -38.74 -10.57
C GLU A 633 16.52 -39.94 -10.08
N LYS A 634 16.81 -41.12 -10.64
CA LYS A 634 16.19 -42.41 -10.29
C LYS A 634 17.29 -43.48 -10.23
N ASN A 635 17.38 -44.24 -9.14
CA ASN A 635 18.31 -45.36 -9.00
C ASN A 635 17.68 -46.55 -8.27
N ASP A 636 17.31 -47.58 -9.03
CA ASP A 636 16.67 -48.79 -8.50
C ASP A 636 17.55 -49.60 -7.55
N GLU A 637 18.87 -49.61 -7.73
CA GLU A 637 19.77 -50.40 -6.88
C GLU A 637 19.88 -49.85 -5.45
N THR A 638 19.84 -48.54 -5.30
CA THR A 638 19.96 -47.86 -4.01
C THR A 638 18.62 -47.40 -3.44
N GLY A 639 17.57 -47.39 -4.26
CA GLY A 639 16.23 -46.90 -3.91
C GLY A 639 16.15 -45.38 -3.90
N LEU A 640 17.07 -44.69 -4.58
CA LEU A 640 17.22 -43.24 -4.51
C LEU A 640 16.36 -42.56 -5.59
N VAL A 641 15.62 -41.53 -5.17
CA VAL A 641 14.85 -40.62 -6.05
C VAL A 641 15.10 -39.19 -5.63
N LYS A 642 15.40 -38.31 -6.58
CA LYS A 642 15.48 -36.86 -6.34
C LYS A 642 14.32 -36.15 -7.02
N ILE A 643 13.53 -35.44 -6.22
CA ILE A 643 12.38 -34.65 -6.69
C ILE A 643 12.75 -33.18 -6.58
N LYS A 644 12.63 -32.46 -7.70
CA LYS A 644 12.71 -31.00 -7.74
C LYS A 644 11.30 -30.43 -7.68
N THR A 645 11.08 -29.46 -6.80
CA THR A 645 9.87 -28.64 -6.81
C THR A 645 10.21 -27.26 -7.34
N THR A 646 9.37 -26.72 -8.22
CA THR A 646 9.43 -25.33 -8.65
C THR A 646 8.13 -24.63 -8.27
N PHE A 647 8.27 -23.56 -7.51
CA PHE A 647 7.17 -22.75 -6.99
C PHE A 647 7.28 -21.31 -7.53
N GLU A 648 6.29 -20.90 -8.31
CA GLU A 648 6.24 -19.58 -8.93
C GLU A 648 5.15 -18.73 -8.25
N TYR A 649 5.45 -17.48 -7.90
CA TYR A 649 4.51 -16.59 -7.21
C TYR A 649 4.74 -15.13 -7.55
N LEU A 650 3.70 -14.30 -7.36
CA LEU A 650 3.78 -12.85 -7.55
C LEU A 650 3.81 -12.15 -6.17
N PRO A 651 4.88 -11.41 -5.83
CA PRO A 651 5.01 -10.72 -4.55
C PRO A 651 3.88 -9.74 -4.26
N LEU A 652 3.61 -9.40 -3.00
CA LEU A 652 2.67 -8.33 -2.66
C LEU A 652 3.25 -6.96 -3.00
N GLY A 653 2.41 -5.99 -3.39
CA GLY A 653 2.85 -4.59 -3.59
C GLY A 653 3.80 -4.37 -4.78
N VAL A 654 3.79 -5.28 -5.76
CA VAL A 654 4.45 -5.10 -7.06
C VAL A 654 3.41 -5.16 -8.19
N ASP A 655 3.71 -4.52 -9.31
CA ASP A 655 2.84 -4.53 -10.48
C ASP A 655 2.61 -5.95 -11.04
N LEU A 656 1.45 -6.16 -11.66
CA LEU A 656 1.09 -7.40 -12.35
C LEU A 656 1.83 -7.56 -13.68
N LYS A 657 3.12 -7.91 -13.64
CA LYS A 657 3.98 -8.06 -14.81
C LYS A 657 4.80 -9.36 -14.74
N SER A 658 5.10 -9.94 -15.91
CA SER A 658 5.78 -11.25 -15.99
C SER A 658 7.20 -11.24 -15.40
N ASN A 659 7.90 -10.11 -15.49
CA ASN A 659 9.23 -9.93 -14.91
C ASN A 659 9.23 -9.85 -13.37
N ASN A 660 8.07 -9.66 -12.74
CA ASN A 660 7.93 -9.62 -11.28
C ASN A 660 7.65 -11.00 -10.68
N ILE A 661 7.41 -12.03 -11.50
CA ILE A 661 7.21 -13.41 -11.04
C ILE A 661 8.51 -13.88 -10.38
N GLN A 662 8.40 -14.31 -9.13
CA GLN A 662 9.48 -14.96 -8.41
C GLN A 662 9.37 -16.47 -8.58
N THR A 663 10.52 -17.13 -8.67
CA THR A 663 10.61 -18.58 -8.78
C THR A 663 11.52 -19.10 -7.70
N TYR A 664 11.00 -19.99 -6.87
CA TYR A 664 11.77 -20.75 -5.89
C TYR A 664 11.89 -22.20 -6.37
N SER A 665 13.07 -22.79 -6.27
CA SER A 665 13.26 -24.20 -6.59
C SER A 665 14.13 -24.91 -5.56
N GLU A 666 13.69 -26.07 -5.12
CA GLU A 666 14.42 -26.90 -4.16
C GLU A 666 14.38 -28.37 -4.60
N ILE A 667 15.45 -29.11 -4.30
CA ILE A 667 15.57 -30.54 -4.59
C ILE A 667 15.60 -31.30 -3.28
N LYS A 668 14.72 -32.29 -3.14
CA LYS A 668 14.73 -33.24 -2.02
C LYS A 668 15.06 -34.64 -2.50
N GLU A 669 15.95 -35.30 -1.76
CA GLU A 669 16.26 -36.71 -1.94
C GLU A 669 15.36 -37.56 -1.05
N TYR A 670 14.78 -38.60 -1.65
CA TYR A 670 14.01 -39.64 -0.99
C TYR A 670 14.69 -41.00 -1.17
N LYS A 671 14.63 -41.82 -0.13
CA LYS A 671 15.03 -43.22 -0.18
C LYS A 671 13.78 -44.10 -0.05
N ILE A 672 13.43 -44.74 -1.15
CA ILE A 672 12.27 -45.64 -1.28
C ILE A 672 12.76 -47.07 -1.51
N PHE A 673 11.88 -47.95 -2.01
CA PHE A 673 12.20 -49.34 -2.28
C PHE A 673 13.34 -49.51 -3.28
N ASN A 674 14.22 -50.48 -3.01
CA ASN A 674 15.33 -50.81 -3.90
C ASN A 674 15.28 -52.27 -4.37
N SER A 675 15.90 -52.55 -5.51
CA SER A 675 15.91 -53.87 -6.16
C SER A 675 16.68 -54.95 -5.39
N LYS A 676 17.41 -54.59 -4.33
CA LYS A 676 18.14 -55.53 -3.46
C LYS A 676 17.35 -55.91 -2.20
N GLN A 677 16.26 -55.21 -1.89
CA GLN A 677 15.39 -55.51 -0.76
C GLN A 677 14.54 -56.75 -1.07
N LYS A 678 14.16 -57.51 -0.04
CA LYS A 678 13.25 -58.65 -0.20
C LYS A 678 11.87 -58.15 -0.65
N HIS A 679 11.36 -58.66 -1.76
CA HIS A 679 9.99 -58.39 -2.23
C HIS A 679 9.03 -59.36 -1.51
N GLU A 680 8.10 -58.85 -0.69
CA GLU A 680 7.15 -59.68 0.05
C GLU A 680 5.78 -59.00 0.09
N LEU A 681 4.72 -59.73 -0.29
CA LEU A 681 3.34 -59.29 -0.14
C LEU A 681 2.68 -60.20 0.90
N VAL A 682 2.22 -59.62 2.00
CA VAL A 682 1.63 -60.33 3.13
C VAL A 682 0.13 -60.02 3.16
N PHE A 683 -0.68 -61.06 2.96
CA PHE A 683 -2.11 -60.98 3.26
C PHE A 683 -2.34 -60.96 4.78
N ILE A 684 -3.34 -60.23 5.24
CA ILE A 684 -3.75 -60.24 6.65
C ILE A 684 -4.28 -61.63 7.02
N GLY A 685 -3.77 -62.20 8.13
CA GLY A 685 -4.05 -63.58 8.57
C GLY A 685 -2.79 -64.40 8.86
N ASN A 686 -2.94 -65.71 9.08
CA ASN A 686 -1.81 -66.60 9.35
C ASN A 686 -0.98 -66.89 8.09
N SER A 687 0.34 -66.69 8.20
CA SER A 687 1.30 -66.97 7.13
C SER A 687 1.43 -68.49 6.90
N GLY A 688 0.87 -68.98 5.78
CA GLY A 688 1.01 -70.38 5.33
C GLY A 688 -0.29 -71.08 4.92
N ASN A 689 -1.47 -70.51 5.22
CA ASN A 689 -2.75 -71.10 4.84
C ASN A 689 -3.32 -70.46 3.57
N ASP A 690 -3.76 -71.24 2.59
CA ASP A 690 -4.42 -70.70 1.39
C ASP A 690 -5.88 -70.30 1.63
N THR A 691 -6.46 -70.73 2.74
CA THR A 691 -7.85 -70.45 3.15
C THR A 691 -7.94 -70.12 4.63
N GLU A 692 -8.64 -69.04 5.00
CA GLU A 692 -8.84 -68.64 6.40
C GLU A 692 -10.27 -68.19 6.70
N ASN A 693 -10.66 -68.26 7.98
CA ASN A 693 -11.94 -67.76 8.45
C ASN A 693 -11.76 -66.39 9.09
N ILE A 694 -12.39 -65.35 8.54
CA ILE A 694 -12.22 -63.96 8.99
C ILE A 694 -12.68 -63.76 10.45
N LYS A 695 -13.59 -64.61 10.96
CA LYS A 695 -14.04 -64.55 12.36
C LYS A 695 -12.93 -64.84 13.36
N GLN A 696 -11.84 -65.46 12.90
CA GLN A 696 -10.68 -65.85 13.71
C GLN A 696 -9.48 -64.91 13.52
N ILE A 697 -9.60 -63.89 12.66
CA ILE A 697 -8.55 -62.91 12.34
C ILE A 697 -8.99 -61.56 12.92
N PRO A 698 -8.36 -61.04 13.99
CA PRO A 698 -8.80 -59.82 14.66
C PRO A 698 -8.99 -58.62 13.72
N GLU A 699 -8.10 -58.44 12.76
CA GLU A 699 -8.09 -57.34 11.80
C GLU A 699 -9.20 -57.44 10.74
N LEU A 700 -9.77 -58.63 10.52
CA LEU A 700 -10.82 -58.88 9.51
C LEU A 700 -12.16 -59.28 10.12
N LYS A 701 -12.23 -59.47 11.45
CA LYS A 701 -13.41 -59.98 12.15
C LYS A 701 -14.63 -59.08 11.92
N GLU A 702 -14.43 -57.77 11.90
CA GLU A 702 -15.47 -56.77 11.65
C GLU A 702 -16.12 -56.95 10.27
N LEU A 703 -15.43 -57.53 9.28
CA LEU A 703 -16.04 -57.81 7.97
C LEU A 703 -17.14 -58.89 8.05
N SER A 704 -17.09 -59.78 9.04
CA SER A 704 -18.16 -60.76 9.29
C SER A 704 -19.32 -60.18 10.11
N GLU A 705 -19.06 -59.08 10.81
CA GLU A 705 -20.04 -58.34 11.60
C GLU A 705 -20.67 -57.21 10.75
N SER A 706 -20.03 -56.83 9.64
CA SER A 706 -20.54 -55.92 8.61
C SER A 706 -21.55 -56.62 7.71
N ASN A 707 -22.70 -56.01 7.44
CA ASN A 707 -23.78 -56.54 6.59
C ASN A 707 -23.46 -56.53 5.07
N LEU A 708 -22.18 -56.72 4.73
CA LEU A 708 -21.69 -56.76 3.36
C LEU A 708 -21.61 -58.20 2.88
N LEU A 709 -22.15 -58.47 1.70
CA LEU A 709 -21.93 -59.74 1.01
C LEU A 709 -20.54 -59.77 0.38
N PRO A 710 -19.95 -60.97 0.16
CA PRO A 710 -18.69 -61.13 -0.56
C PRO A 710 -18.60 -60.33 -1.87
N SER A 711 -19.68 -60.22 -2.64
CA SER A 711 -19.74 -59.47 -3.90
C SER A 711 -19.59 -57.95 -3.78
N SER A 712 -19.68 -57.42 -2.55
CA SER A 712 -19.45 -56.01 -2.26
C SER A 712 -17.98 -55.62 -2.42
N PHE A 713 -17.06 -56.60 -2.36
CA PHE A 713 -15.64 -56.38 -2.59
C PHE A 713 -15.31 -56.63 -4.07
N ASN A 714 -14.80 -55.61 -4.76
CA ASN A 714 -14.43 -55.70 -6.17
C ASN A 714 -12.97 -55.33 -6.40
N SER A 715 -12.41 -55.76 -7.53
CA SER A 715 -11.02 -55.51 -7.90
C SER A 715 -10.73 -54.10 -8.42
N THR A 716 -11.76 -53.32 -8.74
CA THR A 716 -11.65 -51.95 -9.27
C THR A 716 -11.56 -50.87 -8.19
N ASP A 717 -11.89 -51.21 -6.94
CA ASP A 717 -11.74 -50.34 -5.77
C ASP A 717 -10.50 -50.73 -4.93
N PRO A 718 -9.40 -49.95 -5.03
CA PRO A 718 -8.16 -50.24 -4.29
C PRO A 718 -8.32 -50.24 -2.77
N SER A 719 -9.31 -49.52 -2.24
CA SER A 719 -9.57 -49.43 -0.79
C SER A 719 -10.18 -50.72 -0.23
N SER A 720 -10.94 -51.44 -1.04
CA SER A 720 -11.50 -52.76 -0.72
C SER A 720 -10.41 -53.83 -0.59
N ILE A 721 -9.32 -53.69 -1.33
CA ILE A 721 -8.18 -54.62 -1.33
C ILE A 721 -7.23 -54.36 -0.17
N LEU A 722 -6.99 -53.07 0.15
CA LEU A 722 -6.10 -52.63 1.23
C LEU A 722 -6.39 -53.29 2.57
N LYS A 723 -7.67 -53.55 2.86
CA LYS A 723 -8.12 -54.23 4.09
C LYS A 723 -7.58 -55.65 4.23
N PHE A 724 -7.15 -56.29 3.14
CA PHE A 724 -6.65 -57.67 3.15
C PHE A 724 -5.13 -57.75 3.02
N ILE A 725 -4.43 -56.62 2.82
CA ILE A 725 -2.97 -56.57 2.70
C ILE A 725 -2.38 -55.92 3.95
N ASN A 726 -1.41 -56.60 4.57
CA ASN A 726 -0.65 -56.03 5.66
C ASN A 726 0.42 -55.09 5.11
N THR A 727 0.13 -53.79 5.02
CA THR A 727 1.03 -52.77 4.48
C THR A 727 2.26 -52.50 5.35
N GLU A 728 2.26 -52.88 6.63
CA GLU A 728 3.44 -52.73 7.49
C GLU A 728 4.49 -53.81 7.22
N ASN A 729 4.04 -55.03 6.90
CA ASN A 729 4.89 -56.19 6.66
C ASN A 729 5.11 -56.51 5.17
N SER A 730 4.43 -55.78 4.28
CA SER A 730 4.61 -55.92 2.83
C SER A 730 5.62 -54.94 2.28
N SER A 731 6.53 -55.40 1.43
CA SER A 731 7.59 -54.59 0.82
C SER A 731 7.75 -54.88 -0.67
N GLY A 732 7.90 -53.81 -1.45
CA GLY A 732 8.23 -53.85 -2.88
C GLY A 732 7.06 -53.91 -3.84
N TYR A 733 5.86 -54.20 -3.36
CA TYR A 733 4.65 -54.34 -4.17
C TYR A 733 3.73 -53.12 -3.97
N PRO A 734 3.89 -52.00 -4.70
CA PRO A 734 3.01 -50.86 -4.57
C PRO A 734 1.63 -51.21 -5.14
N LEU A 735 0.58 -50.95 -4.36
CA LEU A 735 -0.76 -51.43 -4.64
C LEU A 735 -1.33 -50.77 -5.90
N SER A 736 -1.06 -49.48 -6.13
CA SER A 736 -1.52 -48.81 -7.37
C SER A 736 -0.88 -49.33 -8.66
N LYS A 737 0.16 -50.17 -8.59
CA LYS A 737 0.76 -50.81 -9.77
C LYS A 737 0.42 -52.29 -9.89
N MET A 738 -0.27 -52.89 -8.90
CA MET A 738 -0.67 -54.29 -8.95
C MET A 738 -2.00 -54.49 -9.67
N ILE A 739 -2.15 -55.66 -10.27
CA ILE A 739 -3.40 -56.14 -10.86
C ILE A 739 -4.08 -57.04 -9.84
N PHE A 740 -5.29 -56.67 -9.43
CA PHE A 740 -6.10 -57.44 -8.50
C PHE A 740 -7.26 -58.09 -9.22
N ASN A 741 -7.64 -59.28 -8.76
CA ASN A 741 -8.85 -59.96 -9.15
C ASN A 741 -9.48 -60.60 -7.91
N ILE A 742 -10.74 -60.25 -7.67
CA ILE A 742 -11.53 -60.71 -6.52
C ILE A 742 -12.65 -61.60 -7.05
N ILE A 743 -12.75 -62.82 -6.54
CA ILE A 743 -13.80 -63.78 -6.87
C ILE A 743 -14.67 -63.97 -5.63
N PRO A 744 -15.83 -63.31 -5.54
CA PRO A 744 -16.77 -63.46 -4.43
C PRO A 744 -17.76 -64.62 -4.63
N ASN A 745 -18.26 -65.19 -3.54
CA ASN A 745 -19.36 -66.17 -3.51
C ASN A 745 -20.31 -65.90 -2.34
N ASP A 746 -21.43 -65.25 -2.65
CA ASP A 746 -22.45 -64.78 -1.70
C ASP A 746 -23.34 -65.89 -1.11
N ASN A 747 -23.38 -67.06 -1.76
CA ASN A 747 -24.14 -68.20 -1.27
C ASN A 747 -23.39 -68.90 -0.13
N ASP A 748 -22.07 -69.02 -0.26
CA ASP A 748 -21.22 -69.70 0.71
C ASP A 748 -20.54 -68.74 1.71
N GLY A 749 -20.59 -67.42 1.48
CA GLY A 749 -19.97 -66.42 2.35
C GLY A 749 -18.44 -66.45 2.27
N THR A 750 -17.90 -66.50 1.04
CA THR A 750 -16.46 -66.65 0.78
C THR A 750 -15.95 -65.67 -0.29
N ILE A 751 -14.68 -65.27 -0.20
CA ILE A 751 -14.01 -64.40 -1.17
C ILE A 751 -12.60 -64.90 -1.45
N THR A 752 -12.23 -65.01 -2.72
CA THR A 752 -10.87 -65.35 -3.14
C THR A 752 -10.21 -64.14 -3.78
N ILE A 753 -9.10 -63.69 -3.22
CA ILE A 753 -8.30 -62.57 -3.74
C ILE A 753 -7.08 -63.14 -4.45
N THR A 754 -6.90 -62.73 -5.70
CA THR A 754 -5.72 -63.01 -6.52
C THR A 754 -5.07 -61.71 -6.94
N CYS A 755 -3.74 -61.62 -6.88
CA CYS A 755 -3.04 -60.43 -7.33
C CYS A 755 -1.65 -60.73 -7.88
N SER A 756 -1.20 -59.89 -8.80
CA SER A 756 0.12 -59.98 -9.42
C SER A 756 0.57 -58.59 -9.87
N LEU A 757 1.86 -58.39 -10.07
CA LEU A 757 2.34 -57.21 -10.79
C LEU A 757 2.14 -57.38 -12.31
N PRO A 758 2.14 -56.30 -13.09
CA PRO A 758 2.26 -56.36 -14.54
C PRO A 758 3.64 -56.88 -14.96
N ASP A 759 3.70 -57.55 -16.11
CA ASP A 759 4.96 -58.05 -16.65
C ASP A 759 5.99 -56.91 -16.82
N GLY A 760 7.24 -57.16 -16.43
CA GLY A 760 8.35 -56.19 -16.58
C GLY A 760 8.45 -55.13 -15.47
N TYR A 761 7.71 -55.26 -14.37
CA TYR A 761 7.90 -54.42 -13.18
C TYR A 761 9.26 -54.67 -12.51
N TYR A 762 9.61 -55.93 -12.25
CA TYR A 762 10.95 -56.36 -11.83
C TYR A 762 11.75 -56.95 -13.01
N PRO A 763 12.93 -56.42 -13.35
CA PRO A 763 13.74 -56.95 -14.43
C PRO A 763 14.22 -58.38 -14.14
N GLY A 764 13.82 -59.36 -14.96
CA GLY A 764 14.36 -60.73 -14.91
C GLY A 764 13.70 -61.70 -13.94
N GLU A 765 12.65 -61.29 -13.21
CA GLU A 765 11.85 -62.19 -12.36
C GLU A 765 10.56 -62.63 -13.07
N GLN A 766 10.14 -63.89 -12.85
CA GLN A 766 8.82 -64.34 -13.28
C GLN A 766 7.73 -63.70 -12.42
N ASN A 767 6.65 -63.32 -13.07
CA ASN A 767 5.55 -62.62 -12.42
C ASN A 767 4.88 -63.53 -11.37
N LYS A 768 4.99 -63.16 -10.09
CA LYS A 768 4.45 -63.95 -8.98
C LYS A 768 2.97 -63.65 -8.79
N ILE A 769 2.15 -64.69 -8.82
CA ILE A 769 0.71 -64.61 -8.53
C ILE A 769 0.50 -65.01 -7.07
N PHE A 770 -0.13 -64.14 -6.30
CA PHE A 770 -0.53 -64.39 -4.92
C PHE A 770 -2.02 -64.69 -4.87
N LYS A 771 -2.43 -65.67 -4.06
CA LYS A 771 -3.83 -66.09 -3.90
C LYS A 771 -4.14 -66.36 -2.42
N LYS A 772 -5.28 -65.86 -1.92
CA LYS A 772 -5.80 -66.17 -0.58
C LYS A 772 -7.32 -66.24 -0.62
N THR A 773 -7.91 -67.22 0.07
CA THR A 773 -9.36 -67.34 0.22
C THR A 773 -9.79 -67.06 1.65
N TYR A 774 -10.79 -66.20 1.83
CA TYR A 774 -11.38 -65.86 3.10
C TYR A 774 -12.81 -66.40 3.18
N THR A 775 -13.19 -66.96 4.33
CA THR A 775 -14.48 -67.60 4.62
C THR A 775 -15.11 -66.99 5.87
N GLY A 776 -16.42 -67.16 6.07
CA GLY A 776 -17.12 -66.65 7.25
C GLY A 776 -17.70 -65.24 7.08
N LEU A 777 -17.84 -64.76 5.84
CA LEU A 777 -18.61 -63.57 5.48
C LEU A 777 -20.12 -63.86 5.47
N ASN A 778 -20.94 -62.82 5.43
CA ASN A 778 -22.40 -62.93 5.42
C ASN A 778 -22.94 -63.58 4.13
N LYS A 779 -24.08 -64.27 4.24
CA LYS A 779 -24.76 -64.96 3.14
C LYS A 779 -26.09 -64.31 2.81
N ILE A 780 -26.59 -64.50 1.59
CA ILE A 780 -27.91 -63.99 1.18
C ILE A 780 -29.03 -64.45 2.13
N THR A 781 -28.94 -65.66 2.69
CA THR A 781 -29.94 -66.24 3.61
C THR A 781 -29.99 -65.60 4.99
N ASP A 782 -29.04 -64.72 5.33
CA ASP A 782 -28.95 -64.10 6.66
C ASP A 782 -29.86 -62.86 6.82
N TYR A 783 -30.59 -62.44 5.76
CA TYR A 783 -31.35 -61.18 5.67
C TYR A 783 -32.89 -61.37 5.55
N SER A 784 -33.71 -60.57 6.27
CA SER A 784 -35.20 -60.51 6.16
C SER A 784 -35.81 -59.14 6.55
N PHE A 785 -36.93 -58.70 5.93
CA PHE A 785 -37.57 -57.39 6.20
C PHE A 785 -39.12 -57.39 6.01
N ILE A 786 -39.89 -56.85 6.98
CA ILE A 786 -41.38 -56.85 7.05
C ILE A 786 -41.94 -55.51 7.59
N VAL A 787 -43.07 -55.02 7.04
CA VAL A 787 -43.86 -53.86 7.53
C VAL A 787 -45.26 -54.32 7.96
N ASN A 788 -45.71 -53.95 9.15
CA ASN A 788 -47.01 -54.29 9.75
C ASN A 788 -47.95 -53.08 9.68
N LYS A 789 -49.17 -53.26 9.13
CA LYS A 789 -50.15 -52.15 8.97
C LYS A 789 -51.03 -51.90 10.22
N GLN A 790 -51.18 -52.94 11.05
CA GLN A 790 -51.74 -52.81 12.40
C GLN A 790 -50.59 -52.77 13.39
N SER A 791 -50.62 -51.83 14.32
CA SER A 791 -49.55 -51.68 15.32
C SER A 791 -49.40 -52.98 16.10
N ASN A 792 -48.16 -53.42 16.30
CA ASN A 792 -47.86 -54.60 17.11
C ASN A 792 -48.06 -54.33 18.63
N SER A 793 -48.35 -53.09 19.01
CA SER A 793 -48.60 -52.58 20.36
C SER A 793 -49.88 -51.69 20.39
N SER A 794 -50.38 -51.29 21.56
CA SER A 794 -51.62 -50.50 21.72
C SER A 794 -51.48 -49.02 21.31
N PHE A 795 -50.92 -48.72 20.14
CA PHE A 795 -50.71 -47.34 19.64
C PHE A 795 -52.02 -46.73 19.12
N ASN A 796 -52.52 -45.66 19.75
CA ASN A 796 -53.76 -44.98 19.36
C ASN A 796 -53.51 -43.91 18.29
N LYS A 797 -53.64 -44.31 17.02
CA LYS A 797 -53.42 -43.45 15.84
C LYS A 797 -54.22 -42.13 15.87
N LYS A 798 -55.40 -42.08 16.50
CA LYS A 798 -56.29 -40.90 16.48
C LYS A 798 -55.87 -39.73 17.38
N GLN A 799 -54.86 -39.91 18.21
CA GLN A 799 -54.29 -38.82 19.02
C GLN A 799 -53.22 -38.02 18.29
N TYR A 800 -52.71 -38.53 17.17
CA TYR A 800 -51.56 -37.97 16.46
C TYR A 800 -51.94 -37.69 15.01
N ARG A 801 -51.46 -36.58 14.45
CA ARG A 801 -51.39 -36.40 13.00
C ARG A 801 -50.27 -37.25 12.42
N PRO A 802 -50.36 -37.68 11.16
CA PRO A 802 -49.24 -38.33 10.47
C PRO A 802 -47.90 -37.61 10.64
N SER A 803 -47.88 -36.27 10.64
CA SER A 803 -46.68 -35.44 10.84
C SER A 803 -46.10 -35.48 12.25
N GLU A 804 -46.88 -35.94 13.23
CA GLU A 804 -46.49 -36.03 14.64
C GLU A 804 -45.92 -37.42 14.98
N ILE A 805 -45.92 -38.33 14.01
CA ILE A 805 -45.32 -39.65 14.11
C ILE A 805 -43.88 -39.56 13.64
N ASP A 806 -42.94 -39.99 14.47
CA ASP A 806 -41.53 -40.01 14.12
C ASP A 806 -41.07 -41.39 13.61
N GLU A 807 -39.82 -41.45 13.14
CA GLU A 807 -39.24 -42.69 12.62
C GLU A 807 -39.17 -43.78 13.70
N GLN A 808 -38.98 -43.39 14.96
CA GLN A 808 -38.84 -44.33 16.07
C GLN A 808 -40.17 -45.01 16.38
N ASP A 809 -41.28 -44.27 16.38
CA ASP A 809 -42.64 -44.83 16.47
C ASP A 809 -42.89 -45.88 15.37
N ILE A 810 -42.39 -45.62 14.16
CA ILE A 810 -42.52 -46.56 13.03
C ILE A 810 -41.64 -47.79 13.21
N TYR A 811 -40.38 -47.63 13.62
CA TYR A 811 -39.49 -48.75 13.89
C TYR A 811 -39.96 -49.62 15.06
N GLU A 812 -40.48 -49.02 16.13
CA GLU A 812 -40.90 -49.74 17.34
C GLU A 812 -42.23 -50.47 17.19
N HIS A 813 -43.14 -49.96 16.36
CA HIS A 813 -44.52 -50.46 16.32
C HIS A 813 -44.95 -51.05 14.99
N PHE A 814 -44.22 -50.77 13.89
CA PHE A 814 -44.67 -51.10 12.54
C PHE A 814 -43.62 -51.80 11.64
N ILE A 815 -42.33 -51.88 11.99
CA ILE A 815 -41.29 -52.55 11.16
C ILE A 815 -40.62 -53.73 11.90
N GLN A 816 -40.29 -54.82 11.18
CA GLN A 816 -39.46 -55.94 11.67
C GLN A 816 -38.41 -56.35 10.63
N TYR A 817 -37.12 -56.42 10.99
CA TYR A 817 -36.04 -56.87 10.07
C TYR A 817 -34.90 -57.62 10.78
N LYS A 818 -34.10 -58.36 10.00
CA LYS A 818 -32.92 -59.13 10.42
C LYS A 818 -31.85 -59.07 9.32
N GLY A 819 -30.57 -58.99 9.69
CA GLY A 819 -29.44 -58.97 8.76
C GLY A 819 -29.19 -57.63 8.06
N PHE A 820 -30.17 -56.73 8.00
CA PHE A 820 -29.97 -55.35 7.53
C PHE A 820 -29.40 -54.47 8.66
N ASN A 821 -28.54 -53.51 8.32
CA ASN A 821 -28.09 -52.55 9.32
C ASN A 821 -29.20 -51.53 9.55
N SER A 822 -29.50 -51.25 10.81
CA SER A 822 -30.45 -50.20 11.20
C SER A 822 -30.09 -48.84 10.61
N SER A 823 -28.79 -48.54 10.41
CA SER A 823 -28.33 -47.28 9.82
C SER A 823 -28.51 -47.18 8.31
N ASP A 824 -28.66 -48.31 7.62
CA ASP A 824 -28.67 -48.36 6.16
C ASP A 824 -30.10 -48.38 5.61
N ILE A 825 -31.08 -48.61 6.49
CA ILE A 825 -32.48 -48.43 6.22
C ILE A 825 -32.82 -47.01 6.64
N LYS A 826 -32.95 -46.13 5.67
CA LYS A 826 -33.52 -44.81 5.88
C LYS A 826 -35.02 -44.91 5.70
N LEU A 827 -35.77 -44.38 6.66
CA LEU A 827 -37.22 -44.30 6.58
C LEU A 827 -37.59 -42.86 6.22
N GLU A 828 -38.12 -42.65 5.03
CA GLU A 828 -38.73 -41.37 4.68
C GLU A 828 -40.22 -41.45 4.98
N LEU A 829 -40.64 -40.66 5.96
CA LEU A 829 -42.03 -40.45 6.29
C LEU A 829 -42.58 -39.33 5.42
N SER A 830 -43.59 -39.66 4.63
CA SER A 830 -44.39 -38.68 3.91
C SER A 830 -45.77 -38.61 4.56
N PRO A 831 -45.91 -37.79 5.62
CA PRO A 831 -47.19 -37.60 6.28
C PRO A 831 -48.17 -36.93 5.30
N ASN A 832 -49.34 -37.54 5.16
CA ASN A 832 -50.49 -36.95 4.52
C ASN A 832 -51.51 -36.62 5.61
N ASP A 833 -51.26 -35.51 6.29
CA ASP A 833 -52.15 -35.01 7.34
C ASP A 833 -53.53 -34.70 6.77
N GLU A 834 -53.70 -34.30 5.51
CA GLU A 834 -55.03 -34.05 4.94
C GLU A 834 -55.93 -35.29 5.02
N ASN A 835 -55.38 -36.47 4.74
CA ASN A 835 -56.13 -37.73 4.70
C ASN A 835 -55.93 -38.63 5.94
N GLY A 836 -55.06 -38.24 6.87
CA GLY A 836 -54.73 -39.07 8.04
C GLY A 836 -53.95 -40.35 7.69
N GLU A 837 -53.12 -40.28 6.64
CA GLU A 837 -52.31 -41.38 6.12
C GLU A 837 -50.82 -41.04 6.26
N LEU A 838 -50.00 -42.01 6.65
CA LEU A 838 -48.56 -41.88 6.69
C LEU A 838 -47.94 -42.81 5.65
N ASN A 839 -47.40 -42.23 4.58
CA ASN A 839 -46.68 -42.98 3.56
C ASN A 839 -45.25 -43.23 4.05
N LEU A 840 -44.85 -44.49 4.01
CA LEU A 840 -43.52 -44.94 4.36
C LEU A 840 -42.75 -45.21 3.08
N LYS A 841 -41.62 -44.53 2.91
CA LYS A 841 -40.66 -44.84 1.85
C LYS A 841 -39.39 -45.32 2.51
N LEU A 842 -39.24 -46.63 2.55
CA LEU A 842 -38.05 -47.29 3.06
C LEU A 842 -36.99 -47.26 1.96
N ILE A 843 -35.91 -46.54 2.23
CA ILE A 843 -34.76 -46.41 1.35
C ILE A 843 -33.63 -47.20 1.97
N LEU A 844 -33.32 -48.31 1.33
CA LEU A 844 -32.14 -49.10 1.65
C LEU A 844 -31.00 -48.65 0.73
N ASP A 845 -29.80 -48.54 1.29
CA ASP A 845 -28.59 -48.20 0.54
C ASP A 845 -28.44 -49.10 -0.72
N GLY A 846 -28.14 -48.50 -1.89
CA GLY A 846 -28.01 -49.25 -3.14
C GLY A 846 -26.75 -50.08 -3.26
N SER A 847 -25.84 -50.01 -2.29
CA SER A 847 -24.72 -50.92 -2.11
C SER A 847 -25.17 -52.33 -1.74
N TYR A 848 -26.39 -52.52 -1.21
CA TYR A 848 -26.92 -53.85 -0.96
C TYR A 848 -27.13 -54.61 -2.29
N PRO A 849 -26.75 -55.89 -2.39
CA PRO A 849 -26.93 -56.63 -3.64
C PRO A 849 -28.41 -56.88 -3.96
N PRO A 850 -28.83 -56.85 -5.25
CA PRO A 850 -30.23 -57.10 -5.63
C PRO A 850 -30.75 -58.46 -5.13
N SER A 851 -29.86 -59.45 -5.02
CA SER A 851 -30.16 -60.79 -4.53
C SER A 851 -30.66 -60.83 -3.09
N VAL A 852 -30.35 -59.82 -2.27
CA VAL A 852 -30.79 -59.69 -0.88
C VAL A 852 -32.04 -58.81 -0.76
N THR A 853 -32.17 -57.78 -1.59
CA THR A 853 -33.19 -56.73 -1.44
C THR A 853 -34.49 -57.06 -2.19
N THR A 854 -34.39 -57.64 -3.39
CA THR A 854 -35.56 -57.88 -4.27
C THR A 854 -36.55 -58.86 -3.65
N ASN A 855 -36.06 -59.86 -2.89
CA ASN A 855 -36.89 -60.87 -2.23
C ASN A 855 -37.80 -60.30 -1.12
N TRP A 856 -37.55 -59.07 -0.66
CA TRP A 856 -38.32 -58.41 0.42
C TRP A 856 -39.14 -57.21 -0.05
N GLY A 857 -39.32 -57.07 -1.37
CA GLY A 857 -40.19 -56.06 -1.99
C GLY A 857 -39.54 -54.71 -2.23
N PHE A 858 -38.21 -54.61 -2.15
CA PHE A 858 -37.48 -53.41 -2.53
C PHE A 858 -37.20 -53.40 -4.04
N VAL A 859 -37.42 -52.24 -4.67
CA VAL A 859 -37.18 -52.00 -6.10
C VAL A 859 -36.00 -51.05 -6.25
N LYS A 860 -35.06 -51.37 -7.14
CA LYS A 860 -33.91 -50.49 -7.38
C LYS A 860 -34.34 -49.26 -8.17
N GLU A 861 -34.12 -48.09 -7.59
CA GLU A 861 -34.36 -46.79 -8.22
C GLU A 861 -33.08 -45.96 -8.04
N ASN A 862 -32.43 -45.59 -9.14
CA ASN A 862 -31.08 -45.01 -9.15
C ASN A 862 -30.05 -45.91 -8.43
N ASN A 863 -29.37 -45.36 -7.41
CA ASN A 863 -28.36 -46.00 -6.56
C ASN A 863 -28.92 -46.35 -5.16
N GLN A 864 -30.22 -46.59 -5.05
CA GLN A 864 -30.89 -46.98 -3.80
C GLN A 864 -31.98 -48.01 -4.08
N TYR A 865 -32.39 -48.72 -3.04
CA TYR A 865 -33.50 -49.66 -3.07
C TYR A 865 -34.67 -49.06 -2.32
N ILE A 866 -35.81 -48.92 -2.99
CA ILE A 866 -36.99 -48.27 -2.45
C ILE A 866 -38.09 -49.30 -2.25
N LYS A 867 -38.68 -49.30 -1.06
CA LYS A 867 -39.93 -49.98 -0.75
C LYS A 867 -40.91 -48.95 -0.21
N SER A 868 -42.05 -48.83 -0.86
CA SER A 868 -43.12 -47.94 -0.41
C SER A 868 -44.26 -48.75 0.21
N ASP A 869 -44.71 -48.31 1.38
CA ASP A 869 -45.86 -48.83 2.12
C ASP A 869 -46.67 -47.65 2.68
N SER A 870 -47.90 -47.89 3.14
CA SER A 870 -48.69 -46.85 3.81
C SER A 870 -49.42 -47.37 5.04
N ILE A 871 -49.54 -46.49 6.04
CA ILE A 871 -50.27 -46.72 7.29
C ILE A 871 -51.36 -45.66 7.41
N ASP A 872 -52.62 -46.10 7.53
CA ASP A 872 -53.80 -45.24 7.64
C ASP A 872 -54.34 -45.13 9.09
N GLY A 873 -55.24 -44.16 9.32
CA GLY A 873 -56.05 -44.06 10.54
C GLY A 873 -55.67 -42.96 11.54
N PHE A 874 -54.77 -42.03 11.17
CA PHE A 874 -54.33 -40.91 12.01
C PHE A 874 -55.33 -39.72 12.02
N LYS A 875 -55.02 -38.66 12.78
CA LYS A 875 -55.81 -37.40 12.85
C LYS A 875 -55.52 -36.51 11.63
N THR A 876 -56.51 -35.81 11.09
CA THR A 876 -56.34 -34.99 9.86
C THR A 876 -55.94 -33.52 10.11
N THR A 877 -55.41 -32.84 9.09
CA THR A 877 -55.10 -31.40 9.09
C THR A 877 -56.34 -30.57 9.40
N GLU A 878 -57.46 -30.86 8.72
CA GLU A 878 -58.72 -30.15 8.94
C GLU A 878 -59.18 -30.28 10.40
N GLU A 879 -59.04 -31.46 11.00
CA GLU A 879 -59.37 -31.69 12.41
C GLU A 879 -58.41 -30.97 13.39
N TYR A 880 -57.18 -30.64 12.98
CA TYR A 880 -56.21 -29.93 13.79
C TYR A 880 -56.30 -28.40 13.63
N GLU A 881 -56.37 -27.90 12.40
CA GLU A 881 -56.41 -26.47 12.08
C GLU A 881 -57.66 -25.81 12.64
N ASN A 882 -58.81 -26.49 12.52
CA ASN A 882 -60.06 -26.02 13.11
C ASN A 882 -59.94 -25.84 14.62
N GLN A 883 -59.06 -26.57 15.30
CA GLN A 883 -58.91 -26.50 16.75
C GLN A 883 -57.86 -25.47 17.18
N TYR A 884 -56.68 -25.41 16.56
CA TYR A 884 -55.52 -24.78 17.21
C TYR A 884 -54.79 -23.69 16.40
N VAL A 885 -55.11 -23.41 15.13
CA VAL A 885 -54.30 -22.50 14.32
C VAL A 885 -54.75 -21.03 14.42
N VAL A 886 -53.79 -20.11 14.45
CA VAL A 886 -54.02 -18.66 14.28
C VAL A 886 -53.54 -18.26 12.89
N LYS A 887 -54.46 -17.78 12.05
CA LYS A 887 -54.14 -17.29 10.70
C LYS A 887 -53.80 -15.80 10.79
N PHE A 888 -52.61 -15.42 10.36
CA PHE A 888 -52.20 -14.02 10.26
C PHE A 888 -52.60 -13.42 8.93
N LYS A 889 -52.75 -12.09 8.91
CA LYS A 889 -52.87 -11.35 7.65
C LYS A 889 -51.61 -11.52 6.83
N ASP A 890 -51.78 -11.69 5.53
CA ASP A 890 -50.68 -11.85 4.58
C ASP A 890 -49.74 -10.62 4.62
N ASP A 891 -48.44 -10.85 4.80
CA ASP A 891 -47.39 -9.84 4.77
C ASP A 891 -47.45 -9.02 3.46
N ASN A 892 -47.79 -9.66 2.35
CA ASN A 892 -47.86 -9.04 1.03
C ASN A 892 -49.28 -8.57 0.66
N GLY A 893 -50.25 -8.83 1.55
CA GLY A 893 -51.64 -8.46 1.40
C GLY A 893 -51.87 -6.95 1.43
N LYS A 894 -53.01 -6.51 0.89
CA LYS A 894 -53.38 -5.08 0.86
C LYS A 894 -53.50 -4.48 2.26
N SER A 895 -53.84 -5.29 3.26
CA SER A 895 -54.09 -4.88 4.65
C SER A 895 -52.90 -4.21 5.34
N LEU A 896 -51.67 -4.54 4.93
CA LEU A 896 -50.44 -4.03 5.55
C LEU A 896 -49.68 -3.03 4.66
N ARG A 897 -50.16 -2.73 3.45
CA ARG A 897 -49.45 -1.82 2.51
C ARG A 897 -49.32 -0.41 3.05
N GLU A 898 -50.35 0.11 3.71
CA GLU A 898 -50.35 1.48 4.23
C GLU A 898 -49.35 1.65 5.39
N ILE A 899 -49.25 0.66 6.27
CA ILE A 899 -48.33 0.72 7.40
C ILE A 899 -46.86 0.54 6.96
N LYS A 900 -46.60 -0.19 5.87
CA LYS A 900 -45.25 -0.44 5.34
C LYS A 900 -44.51 0.77 4.77
N LYS A 901 -45.21 1.90 4.59
CA LYS A 901 -44.62 3.18 4.18
C LYS A 901 -43.72 3.77 5.27
N TYR A 902 -43.96 3.41 6.53
CA TYR A 902 -43.19 3.88 7.68
C TYR A 902 -42.05 2.91 8.01
N THR A 903 -40.95 3.44 8.55
CA THR A 903 -39.85 2.59 9.04
C THR A 903 -40.28 1.88 10.34
N PRO A 904 -39.69 0.71 10.67
CA PRO A 904 -39.97 0.01 11.92
C PRO A 904 -39.80 0.90 13.17
N ASN A 905 -38.80 1.79 13.20
CA ASN A 905 -38.64 2.75 14.30
C ASN A 905 -39.73 3.83 14.33
N GLN A 906 -40.17 4.34 13.18
CA GLN A 906 -41.29 5.29 13.14
C GLN A 906 -42.58 4.64 13.66
N ILE A 907 -42.84 3.38 13.27
CA ILE A 907 -43.98 2.61 13.77
C ILE A 907 -43.87 2.41 15.28
N LYS A 908 -42.68 2.03 15.79
CA LYS A 908 -42.42 1.91 17.23
C LYS A 908 -42.67 3.21 17.98
N ASP A 909 -42.17 4.34 17.47
CA ASP A 909 -42.34 5.66 18.10
C ASP A 909 -43.82 6.07 18.16
N ILE A 910 -44.60 5.77 17.11
CA ILE A 910 -46.05 6.01 17.09
C ILE A 910 -46.76 5.10 18.10
N LEU A 911 -46.46 3.80 18.11
CA LEU A 911 -47.15 2.81 18.96
C LEU A 911 -46.75 2.89 20.45
N LYS A 912 -45.58 3.46 20.78
CA LYS A 912 -45.12 3.67 22.16
C LYS A 912 -45.31 5.09 22.69
N ALA A 913 -45.82 6.01 21.87
CA ALA A 913 -46.08 7.41 22.21
C ALA A 913 -44.87 8.14 22.83
N THR A 914 -43.65 7.84 22.36
CA THR A 914 -42.40 8.40 22.93
C THR A 914 -42.06 9.81 22.42
N LYS A 915 -42.74 10.30 21.37
CA LYS A 915 -42.63 11.68 20.82
C LYS A 915 -44.01 12.15 20.30
N ILE A 916 -44.24 13.47 20.27
CA ILE A 916 -45.42 14.04 19.58
C ILE A 916 -45.24 13.76 18.09
N ASN A 917 -46.07 12.88 17.54
CA ASN A 917 -46.01 12.47 16.14
C ASN A 917 -47.42 12.60 15.54
N ASP A 918 -47.57 13.37 14.47
CA ASP A 918 -48.89 13.66 13.85
C ASP A 918 -49.38 12.51 12.94
N HIS A 919 -48.57 11.48 12.76
CA HIS A 919 -48.87 10.33 11.89
C HIS A 919 -49.70 9.26 12.62
N LYS A 920 -50.74 8.75 11.95
CA LYS A 920 -51.65 7.71 12.43
C LYS A 920 -51.47 6.43 11.62
N LEU A 921 -51.35 5.29 12.29
CA LEU A 921 -51.20 3.98 11.66
C LEU A 921 -52.56 3.32 11.47
N PHE A 922 -52.79 2.70 10.32
CA PHE A 922 -54.03 1.99 10.04
C PHE A 922 -53.76 0.59 9.45
N ILE A 923 -54.54 -0.40 9.88
CA ILE A 923 -54.63 -1.73 9.25
C ILE A 923 -56.10 -1.97 8.92
N ASP A 924 -56.41 -2.22 7.64
CA ASP A 924 -57.80 -2.35 7.13
C ASP A 924 -58.75 -1.21 7.58
N GLY A 925 -58.24 0.02 7.65
CA GLY A 925 -59.01 1.20 8.06
C GLY A 925 -59.21 1.36 9.57
N VAL A 926 -58.71 0.43 10.39
CA VAL A 926 -58.72 0.54 11.86
C VAL A 926 -57.46 1.25 12.34
N GLU A 927 -57.61 2.31 13.14
CA GLU A 927 -56.50 3.05 13.74
C GLU A 927 -55.79 2.20 14.80
N ILE A 928 -54.48 2.01 14.64
CA ILE A 928 -53.63 1.25 15.55
C ILE A 928 -52.96 2.20 16.53
N LYS A 929 -53.40 2.17 17.79
CA LYS A 929 -53.02 3.15 18.81
C LYS A 929 -51.86 2.72 19.70
N ASN A 930 -51.61 1.41 19.79
CA ASN A 930 -50.57 0.83 20.62
C ASN A 930 -50.19 -0.57 20.10
N GLU A 931 -49.17 -1.15 20.72
CA GLU A 931 -48.64 -2.46 20.37
C GLU A 931 -49.63 -3.62 20.55
N LEU A 932 -50.50 -3.58 21.56
CA LEU A 932 -51.54 -4.60 21.75
C LEU A 932 -52.57 -4.55 20.62
N ASP A 933 -52.97 -3.34 20.21
CA ASP A 933 -53.88 -3.15 19.08
C ASP A 933 -53.22 -3.64 17.78
N PHE A 934 -51.93 -3.40 17.59
CA PHE A 934 -51.18 -3.91 16.45
C PHE A 934 -51.17 -5.45 16.46
N ALA A 935 -50.82 -6.08 17.58
CA ALA A 935 -50.75 -7.53 17.76
C ALA A 935 -52.10 -8.24 17.50
N LYS A 936 -53.23 -7.59 17.80
CA LYS A 936 -54.58 -8.11 17.50
C LYS A 936 -54.93 -7.97 16.03
N ASN A 937 -54.70 -6.81 15.46
CA ASN A 937 -55.17 -6.47 14.11
C ASN A 937 -54.37 -7.15 12.98
N VAL A 938 -53.25 -7.80 13.31
CA VAL A 938 -52.51 -8.66 12.39
C VAL A 938 -53.05 -10.09 12.30
N ILE A 939 -54.00 -10.47 13.16
CA ILE A 939 -54.67 -11.77 13.11
C ILE A 939 -55.85 -11.68 12.14
N GLU A 940 -55.95 -12.62 11.21
CA GLU A 940 -57.05 -12.78 10.26
C GLU A 940 -58.17 -13.68 10.83
N SER A 941 -57.80 -14.83 11.41
CA SER A 941 -58.74 -15.76 12.07
C SER A 941 -58.01 -16.66 13.09
N LYS A 942 -58.77 -17.40 13.91
CA LYS A 942 -58.22 -18.34 14.90
C LYS A 942 -59.09 -19.58 15.08
N GLY A 943 -58.48 -20.70 15.48
CA GLY A 943 -59.13 -21.98 15.75
C GLY A 943 -60.02 -21.96 17.00
N THR A 944 -60.93 -22.93 17.08
CA THR A 944 -62.00 -22.99 18.10
C THR A 944 -61.48 -23.16 19.53
N SER A 945 -60.28 -23.68 19.71
CA SER A 945 -59.66 -23.87 21.03
C SER A 945 -58.81 -22.68 21.49
N ILE A 946 -58.65 -21.62 20.66
CA ILE A 946 -57.88 -20.41 21.00
C ILE A 946 -58.75 -19.39 21.76
N PRO A 947 -58.45 -19.07 23.04
CA PRO A 947 -59.25 -18.16 23.88
C PRO A 947 -59.44 -16.77 23.28
N ASP A 948 -60.62 -16.17 23.50
CA ASP A 948 -60.95 -14.77 23.13
C ASP A 948 -60.44 -13.71 24.14
N ASN A 949 -59.84 -14.16 25.25
CA ASN A 949 -59.40 -13.28 26.33
C ASN A 949 -57.98 -12.75 26.06
N TRP A 950 -57.84 -11.43 25.97
CA TRP A 950 -56.57 -10.73 25.68
C TRP A 950 -55.87 -10.19 26.94
N ASP A 951 -56.06 -10.84 28.08
CA ASP A 951 -55.37 -10.51 29.33
C ASP A 951 -54.01 -11.23 29.42
N ASN A 952 -53.14 -10.77 30.32
CA ASN A 952 -51.78 -11.33 30.47
C ASN A 952 -51.73 -12.80 30.93
N GLN A 953 -52.84 -13.35 31.43
CA GLN A 953 -52.91 -14.76 31.88
C GLN A 953 -53.20 -15.70 30.71
N HIS A 954 -53.85 -15.22 29.65
CA HIS A 954 -54.27 -16.01 28.50
C HIS A 954 -53.57 -15.62 27.19
N PHE A 955 -53.02 -14.40 27.12
CA PHE A 955 -52.38 -13.85 25.93
C PHE A 955 -51.12 -13.04 26.26
N GLY A 956 -50.06 -13.26 25.50
CA GLY A 956 -48.85 -12.44 25.48
C GLY A 956 -48.50 -12.01 24.06
N TYR A 957 -47.92 -10.82 23.92
CA TYR A 957 -47.36 -10.35 22.66
C TYR A 957 -45.99 -9.74 22.87
N GLU A 958 -45.07 -10.01 21.94
CA GLU A 958 -43.75 -9.36 21.85
C GLU A 958 -43.57 -8.86 20.42
N ILE A 959 -43.26 -7.57 20.26
CA ILE A 959 -42.99 -6.97 18.95
C ILE A 959 -41.54 -6.49 18.91
N TYR A 960 -40.81 -6.97 17.91
CA TYR A 960 -39.43 -6.61 17.65
C TYR A 960 -39.36 -5.78 16.37
N TYR A 961 -38.78 -4.59 16.47
CA TYR A 961 -38.59 -3.67 15.35
C TYR A 961 -37.13 -3.70 14.92
N ASN A 962 -36.89 -4.07 13.67
CA ASN A 962 -35.56 -4.11 13.06
C ASN A 962 -35.50 -3.10 11.91
N ASP A 963 -35.13 -1.87 12.26
CA ASP A 963 -35.18 -0.71 11.36
C ASP A 963 -34.18 -0.80 10.20
N THR A 964 -32.96 -1.32 10.45
CA THR A 964 -31.92 -1.51 9.44
C THR A 964 -32.36 -2.47 8.33
N ASN A 965 -33.12 -3.50 8.70
CA ASN A 965 -33.61 -4.49 7.74
C ASN A 965 -35.01 -4.17 7.19
N GLY A 966 -35.73 -3.19 7.76
CA GLY A 966 -37.11 -2.87 7.38
C GLY A 966 -38.09 -3.99 7.76
N GLU A 967 -37.98 -4.50 8.98
CA GLU A 967 -38.72 -5.68 9.44
C GLU A 967 -39.35 -5.49 10.83
N ILE A 968 -40.52 -6.11 11.02
CA ILE A 968 -41.19 -6.20 12.31
C ILE A 968 -41.55 -7.66 12.57
N THR A 969 -41.09 -8.22 13.67
CA THR A 969 -41.44 -9.58 14.10
C THR A 969 -42.42 -9.49 15.25
N ILE A 970 -43.54 -10.20 15.14
CA ILE A 970 -44.57 -10.28 16.17
C ILE A 970 -44.62 -11.72 16.66
N LYS A 971 -44.47 -11.90 17.97
CA LYS A 971 -44.67 -13.17 18.65
C LYS A 971 -45.92 -13.06 19.50
N LEU A 972 -46.89 -13.91 19.24
CA LEU A 972 -48.12 -14.07 20.01
C LEU A 972 -48.02 -15.36 20.81
N THR A 973 -48.49 -15.35 22.05
CA THR A 973 -48.47 -16.52 22.94
C THR A 973 -49.83 -16.68 23.56
N PHE A 974 -50.52 -17.76 23.25
CA PHE A 974 -51.79 -18.13 23.87
C PHE A 974 -51.56 -19.23 24.90
N LYS A 975 -52.05 -19.00 26.12
CA LYS A 975 -51.80 -19.85 27.29
C LYS A 975 -53.07 -20.58 27.72
N ASN A 976 -52.90 -21.71 28.43
CA ASN A 976 -54.00 -22.52 28.95
C ASN A 976 -54.97 -23.03 27.87
N ILE A 977 -54.44 -23.48 26.73
CA ILE A 977 -55.24 -24.03 25.63
C ILE A 977 -55.68 -25.47 25.97
N PRO A 978 -56.98 -25.80 25.92
CA PRO A 978 -57.44 -27.16 26.18
C PRO A 978 -56.87 -28.16 25.16
N GLY A 979 -56.32 -29.28 25.65
CA GLY A 979 -55.79 -30.35 24.78
C GLY A 979 -54.34 -30.17 24.34
N THR A 980 -53.63 -29.15 24.83
CA THR A 980 -52.19 -28.96 24.62
C THR A 980 -51.47 -28.86 25.96
N GLU A 981 -50.30 -29.48 26.09
CA GLU A 981 -49.50 -29.46 27.33
C GLU A 981 -48.65 -28.19 27.48
N SER A 982 -48.60 -27.34 26.45
CA SER A 982 -47.76 -26.15 26.37
C SER A 982 -48.50 -24.93 25.80
N ASP A 983 -47.94 -23.73 26.03
CA ASP A 983 -48.42 -22.50 25.42
C ASP A 983 -48.29 -22.55 23.89
N LEU A 984 -49.33 -22.13 23.17
CA LEU A 984 -49.26 -21.99 21.71
C LEU A 984 -48.62 -20.66 21.35
N VAL A 985 -47.41 -20.74 20.80
CA VAL A 985 -46.62 -19.59 20.37
C VAL A 985 -46.68 -19.48 18.85
N PHE A 986 -47.12 -18.33 18.36
CA PHE A 986 -47.18 -18.02 16.94
C PHE A 986 -46.26 -16.84 16.65
N ILE A 987 -45.32 -17.00 15.73
CA ILE A 987 -44.39 -15.94 15.36
C ILE A 987 -44.62 -15.60 13.89
N GLN A 988 -44.98 -14.35 13.62
CA GLN A 988 -45.11 -13.83 12.28
C GLN A 988 -44.10 -12.71 12.06
N ARG A 989 -43.29 -12.84 11.02
CA ARG A 989 -42.37 -11.79 10.57
C ARG A 989 -43.01 -11.05 9.41
N TYR A 990 -43.02 -9.73 9.51
CA TYR A 990 -43.46 -8.82 8.47
C TYR A 990 -42.24 -8.08 7.92
N THR A 991 -42.10 -8.03 6.60
CA THR A 991 -40.90 -7.53 5.91
C THR A 991 -41.26 -6.48 4.86
N GLY A 992 -40.28 -5.69 4.39
CA GLY A 992 -40.52 -4.70 3.33
C GLY A 992 -41.12 -3.39 3.85
N PHE A 993 -40.89 -3.07 5.12
CA PHE A 993 -41.06 -1.71 5.62
C PHE A 993 -39.95 -0.81 5.07
N ALA A 994 -40.19 0.49 5.03
CA ALA A 994 -39.18 1.48 4.69
C ALA A 994 -37.91 1.32 5.54
N LYS A 995 -36.72 1.39 4.90
CA LYS A 995 -35.43 1.37 5.62
C LYS A 995 -35.07 2.77 6.08
N GLY A 996 -34.69 2.92 7.35
CA GLY A 996 -34.46 4.22 7.96
C GLY A 996 -33.18 4.93 7.51
N ASN A 997 -33.33 6.20 7.15
CA ASN A 997 -32.24 7.19 7.25
C ASN A 997 -31.86 7.36 8.75
N GLN A 998 -30.66 7.88 9.06
CA GLN A 998 -30.22 8.07 10.46
C GLN A 998 -31.13 9.01 11.28
N VAL A 999 -31.98 9.80 10.62
CA VAL A 999 -33.00 10.69 11.19
C VAL A 999 -34.31 10.47 10.44
N PRO A 1000 -35.50 10.47 11.09
CA PRO A 1000 -36.78 10.35 10.38
C PRO A 1000 -36.99 11.46 9.34
N THR A 1001 -37.20 11.09 8.09
CA THR A 1001 -37.48 12.02 6.97
C THR A 1001 -38.74 11.57 6.21
N GLU A 1002 -39.40 12.51 5.51
CA GLU A 1002 -40.50 12.20 4.58
C GLU A 1002 -39.99 11.67 3.23
N ASP A 1003 -38.70 11.84 2.94
CA ASP A 1003 -38.02 11.27 1.78
C ASP A 1003 -37.65 9.81 2.05
N ILE A 1004 -38.43 8.89 1.47
CA ILE A 1004 -38.30 7.46 1.73
C ILE A 1004 -38.17 6.71 0.40
N PHE A 1005 -37.24 5.76 0.36
CA PHE A 1005 -37.06 4.85 -0.76
C PHE A 1005 -36.77 3.43 -0.23
N SER A 1006 -37.35 2.42 -0.87
CA SER A 1006 -37.10 1.02 -0.52
C SER A 1006 -37.14 0.10 -1.74
N PHE A 1007 -36.29 -0.91 -1.69
CA PHE A 1007 -36.35 -2.06 -2.57
C PHE A 1007 -37.43 -3.04 -2.10
N LYS A 1008 -38.07 -3.77 -3.03
CA LYS A 1008 -38.92 -4.92 -2.70
C LYS A 1008 -38.11 -5.96 -1.98
N THR A 1009 -38.76 -6.72 -1.09
CA THR A 1009 -38.16 -7.93 -0.53
C THR A 1009 -38.02 -8.99 -1.63
N GLN A 1010 -37.10 -9.94 -1.44
CA GLN A 1010 -36.89 -11.02 -2.39
C GLN A 1010 -38.18 -11.84 -2.63
N ALA A 1011 -38.96 -12.11 -1.58
CA ALA A 1011 -40.23 -12.81 -1.71
C ALA A 1011 -41.24 -12.00 -2.55
N GLN A 1012 -41.42 -10.70 -2.26
CA GLN A 1012 -42.33 -9.85 -3.03
C GLN A 1012 -41.87 -9.66 -4.48
N LEU A 1013 -40.55 -9.54 -4.71
CA LEU A 1013 -39.97 -9.46 -6.04
C LEU A 1013 -40.36 -10.68 -6.89
N PHE A 1014 -40.22 -11.88 -6.35
CA PHE A 1014 -40.56 -13.12 -7.04
C PHE A 1014 -42.07 -13.40 -7.11
N VAL A 1015 -42.86 -12.93 -6.16
CA VAL A 1015 -44.33 -13.00 -6.25
C VAL A 1015 -44.83 -12.12 -7.40
N ASP A 1016 -44.29 -10.90 -7.51
CA ASP A 1016 -44.68 -9.96 -8.56
C ASP A 1016 -44.06 -10.29 -9.93
N ASN A 1017 -42.93 -11.00 -9.95
CA ASN A 1017 -42.17 -11.37 -11.14
C ASN A 1017 -41.74 -12.84 -11.03
N GLN A 1018 -42.69 -13.76 -11.21
CA GLN A 1018 -42.46 -15.20 -11.04
C GLN A 1018 -41.40 -15.76 -12.00
N ASP A 1019 -41.29 -15.15 -13.18
CA ASP A 1019 -40.32 -15.45 -14.23
C ASP A 1019 -38.87 -15.23 -13.80
N PHE A 1020 -38.61 -14.41 -12.79
CA PHE A 1020 -37.25 -14.12 -12.36
C PHE A 1020 -36.51 -15.34 -11.79
N LYS A 1021 -37.22 -16.35 -11.28
CA LYS A 1021 -36.56 -17.58 -10.79
C LYS A 1021 -35.94 -18.43 -11.90
N ASP A 1022 -36.38 -18.21 -13.15
CA ASP A 1022 -35.95 -18.97 -14.31
C ASP A 1022 -34.92 -18.22 -15.18
N LEU A 1023 -34.41 -17.08 -14.70
CA LEU A 1023 -33.42 -16.24 -15.40
C LEU A 1023 -32.07 -16.27 -14.67
N LEU A 1024 -30.97 -16.26 -15.42
CA LEU A 1024 -29.64 -16.06 -14.84
C LEU A 1024 -29.48 -14.61 -14.35
N PRO A 1025 -28.75 -14.36 -13.25
CA PRO A 1025 -28.41 -13.01 -12.81
C PRO A 1025 -27.82 -12.10 -13.88
N SER A 1026 -27.02 -12.62 -14.81
CA SER A 1026 -26.46 -11.88 -15.95
C SER A 1026 -27.51 -11.45 -16.99
N ASP A 1027 -28.57 -12.23 -17.19
CA ASP A 1027 -29.70 -11.86 -18.05
C ASP A 1027 -30.47 -10.67 -17.47
N ILE A 1028 -30.67 -10.69 -16.15
CA ILE A 1028 -31.33 -9.62 -15.40
C ILE A 1028 -30.49 -8.35 -15.41
N GLU A 1029 -29.17 -8.48 -15.22
CA GLU A 1029 -28.23 -7.36 -15.33
C GLU A 1029 -28.30 -6.70 -16.71
N SER A 1030 -28.38 -7.50 -17.77
CA SER A 1030 -28.47 -7.00 -19.14
C SER A 1030 -29.72 -6.16 -19.36
N GLN A 1031 -30.87 -6.57 -18.80
CA GLN A 1031 -32.12 -5.80 -18.89
C GLN A 1031 -32.09 -4.52 -18.05
N LEU A 1032 -31.40 -4.53 -16.91
CA LEU A 1032 -31.24 -3.33 -16.07
C LEU A 1032 -30.30 -2.28 -16.69
N LYS A 1033 -29.34 -2.71 -17.51
CA LYS A 1033 -28.42 -1.83 -18.25
C LYS A 1033 -29.00 -1.30 -19.56
N ASP A 1034 -30.19 -1.74 -19.95
CA ASP A 1034 -30.85 -1.27 -21.17
C ASP A 1034 -31.13 0.25 -21.09
N SER A 1035 -30.66 1.00 -22.09
CA SER A 1035 -30.74 2.45 -22.09
C SER A 1035 -32.16 3.02 -22.29
N GLU A 1036 -33.07 2.25 -22.88
CA GLU A 1036 -34.46 2.65 -23.14
C GLU A 1036 -35.41 2.13 -22.06
N ASN A 1037 -35.25 0.87 -21.64
CA ASN A 1037 -36.19 0.17 -20.76
C ASN A 1037 -35.63 -0.10 -19.35
N GLY A 1038 -34.36 0.16 -19.08
CA GLY A 1038 -33.69 -0.17 -17.82
C GLY A 1038 -34.34 0.45 -16.58
N THR A 1039 -34.87 1.68 -16.66
CA THR A 1039 -35.60 2.31 -15.54
C THR A 1039 -36.95 1.62 -15.29
N THR A 1040 -37.68 1.25 -16.34
CA THR A 1040 -38.93 0.48 -16.23
C THR A 1040 -38.69 -0.89 -15.62
N PHE A 1041 -37.59 -1.53 -16.01
CA PHE A 1041 -37.20 -2.82 -15.44
C PHE A 1041 -36.71 -2.69 -13.99
N LEU A 1042 -35.97 -1.61 -13.66
CA LEU A 1042 -35.56 -1.29 -12.29
C LEU A 1042 -36.76 -1.08 -11.35
N ASN A 1043 -37.86 -0.48 -11.84
CA ASN A 1043 -39.09 -0.31 -11.05
C ASN A 1043 -39.70 -1.64 -10.58
N LYS A 1044 -39.40 -2.77 -11.24
CA LYS A 1044 -39.81 -4.10 -10.75
C LYS A 1044 -39.19 -4.44 -9.40
N PHE A 1045 -38.02 -3.88 -9.09
CA PHE A 1045 -37.27 -4.06 -7.85
C PHE A 1045 -37.64 -3.05 -6.76
N ILE A 1046 -38.38 -1.99 -7.07
CA ILE A 1046 -38.67 -0.90 -6.12
C ILE A 1046 -39.99 -1.19 -5.39
N GLY A 1047 -39.95 -1.10 -4.07
CA GLY A 1047 -41.11 -1.33 -3.19
C GLY A 1047 -41.89 -0.04 -2.95
N PHE A 1048 -41.20 1.01 -2.47
CA PHE A 1048 -41.78 2.33 -2.25
C PHE A 1048 -40.76 3.42 -2.61
N SER A 1049 -41.24 4.53 -3.15
CA SER A 1049 -40.44 5.73 -3.42
C SER A 1049 -41.29 6.98 -3.17
N SER A 1050 -40.76 7.93 -2.40
CA SER A 1050 -41.34 9.26 -2.27
C SER A 1050 -41.33 9.99 -3.63
N GLU A 1051 -42.08 11.08 -3.73
CA GLU A 1051 -42.20 11.85 -4.97
C GLU A 1051 -40.84 12.33 -5.50
N ALA A 1052 -39.94 12.76 -4.61
CA ALA A 1052 -38.59 13.20 -4.97
C ALA A 1052 -37.77 12.09 -5.65
N TYR A 1053 -37.69 10.90 -5.04
CA TYR A 1053 -36.96 9.76 -5.64
C TYR A 1053 -37.65 9.24 -6.91
N THR A 1054 -38.98 9.25 -6.96
CA THR A 1054 -39.75 8.87 -8.15
C THR A 1054 -39.43 9.80 -9.33
N ASN A 1055 -39.36 11.10 -9.08
CA ASN A 1055 -38.95 12.09 -10.07
C ASN A 1055 -37.48 11.92 -10.46
N GLY A 1056 -36.59 11.60 -9.51
CA GLY A 1056 -35.19 11.28 -9.77
C GLY A 1056 -35.00 10.09 -10.72
N LEU A 1057 -35.75 9.00 -10.50
CA LEU A 1057 -35.75 7.82 -11.37
C LEU A 1057 -36.28 8.15 -12.78
N ASN A 1058 -37.44 8.80 -12.85
CA ASN A 1058 -38.07 9.15 -14.14
C ASN A 1058 -37.20 10.10 -14.98
N ASN A 1059 -36.46 10.99 -14.32
CA ASN A 1059 -35.54 11.93 -14.97
C ASN A 1059 -34.12 11.37 -15.15
N LYS A 1060 -33.88 10.09 -14.85
CA LYS A 1060 -32.56 9.42 -14.92
C LYS A 1060 -31.44 10.13 -14.14
N LYS A 1061 -31.79 10.79 -13.03
CA LYS A 1061 -30.84 11.44 -12.10
C LYS A 1061 -30.29 10.47 -11.06
N TYR A 1062 -29.74 9.36 -11.54
CA TYR A 1062 -29.15 8.33 -10.68
C TYR A 1062 -28.12 7.49 -11.44
N LYS A 1063 -27.18 6.89 -10.71
CA LYS A 1063 -26.26 5.85 -11.17
C LYS A 1063 -26.66 4.51 -10.57
N LEU A 1064 -26.76 3.48 -11.41
CA LEU A 1064 -27.00 2.10 -10.99
C LEU A 1064 -25.71 1.28 -11.11
N GLU A 1065 -25.28 0.68 -10.01
CA GLU A 1065 -24.18 -0.30 -9.94
C GLU A 1065 -24.79 -1.69 -9.73
N ILE A 1066 -24.37 -2.67 -10.54
CA ILE A 1066 -24.92 -4.03 -10.55
C ILE A 1066 -23.76 -5.01 -10.38
N VAL A 1067 -23.94 -6.00 -9.51
CA VAL A 1067 -23.05 -7.17 -9.38
C VAL A 1067 -23.91 -8.42 -9.52
N SER A 1068 -23.73 -9.16 -10.61
CA SER A 1068 -24.40 -10.45 -10.88
C SER A 1068 -23.45 -11.62 -10.62
N ASN A 1069 -23.98 -12.77 -10.25
CA ASN A 1069 -23.22 -14.00 -10.11
C ASN A 1069 -24.07 -15.22 -10.47
N ASP A 1070 -23.83 -15.76 -11.66
CA ASP A 1070 -24.61 -16.88 -12.21
C ASP A 1070 -24.31 -18.21 -11.50
N ILE A 1071 -23.11 -18.39 -10.94
CA ILE A 1071 -22.71 -19.61 -10.21
C ILE A 1071 -23.50 -19.73 -8.90
N TYR A 1072 -23.69 -18.62 -8.19
CA TYR A 1072 -24.36 -18.59 -6.89
C TYR A 1072 -25.80 -18.04 -6.96
N GLY A 1073 -26.31 -17.71 -8.15
CA GLY A 1073 -27.70 -17.33 -8.38
C GLY A 1073 -28.12 -16.07 -7.63
N TYR A 1074 -27.27 -15.03 -7.60
CA TYR A 1074 -27.56 -13.76 -6.92
C TYR A 1074 -27.26 -12.52 -7.76
N ILE A 1075 -27.98 -11.44 -7.45
CA ILE A 1075 -27.77 -10.10 -8.02
C ILE A 1075 -27.80 -9.03 -6.91
N THR A 1076 -26.84 -8.11 -6.93
CA THR A 1076 -26.81 -6.94 -6.05
C THR A 1076 -27.00 -5.68 -6.87
N LEU A 1077 -27.99 -4.87 -6.48
CA LEU A 1077 -28.32 -3.57 -7.07
C LEU A 1077 -27.97 -2.47 -6.09
N LYS A 1078 -27.22 -1.47 -6.55
CA LYS A 1078 -26.92 -0.25 -5.79
C LYS A 1078 -27.28 0.97 -6.61
N ILE A 1079 -28.28 1.73 -6.16
CA ILE A 1079 -28.71 3.00 -6.77
C ILE A 1079 -28.07 4.14 -6.00
N ILE A 1080 -27.48 5.09 -6.71
CA ILE A 1080 -26.90 6.33 -6.20
C ILE A 1080 -27.62 7.49 -6.89
N PHE A 1081 -28.49 8.19 -6.19
CA PHE A 1081 -29.20 9.37 -6.69
C PHE A 1081 -28.28 10.60 -6.74
N ASP A 1082 -28.51 11.48 -7.72
CA ASP A 1082 -27.80 12.75 -7.79
C ASP A 1082 -28.16 13.63 -6.59
N SER A 1083 -27.22 14.46 -6.15
CA SER A 1083 -27.35 15.25 -4.91
C SER A 1083 -28.47 16.28 -4.91
N ASP A 1084 -29.07 16.58 -6.07
CA ASP A 1084 -30.17 17.53 -6.24
C ASP A 1084 -31.55 16.85 -6.31
N VAL A 1085 -31.63 15.51 -6.23
CA VAL A 1085 -32.89 14.75 -6.26
C VAL A 1085 -33.72 14.96 -4.99
N VAL A 1086 -33.07 15.11 -3.83
CA VAL A 1086 -33.71 15.39 -2.54
C VAL A 1086 -33.09 16.63 -1.91
N THR A 1087 -33.93 17.51 -1.35
CA THR A 1087 -33.49 18.78 -0.75
C THR A 1087 -33.17 18.66 0.73
N ASN A 1088 -33.67 17.63 1.40
CA ASN A 1088 -33.39 17.38 2.81
C ASN A 1088 -32.02 16.71 2.96
N LYS A 1089 -31.15 17.33 3.78
CA LYS A 1089 -29.76 16.89 3.97
C LYS A 1089 -29.63 15.59 4.75
N ASP A 1090 -30.68 15.19 5.46
CA ASP A 1090 -30.68 13.96 6.26
C ASP A 1090 -31.17 12.74 5.46
N SER A 1091 -31.56 12.93 4.19
CA SER A 1091 -32.06 11.88 3.30
C SER A 1091 -30.92 11.11 2.62
N LEU A 1092 -31.03 9.78 2.53
CA LEU A 1092 -30.01 8.97 1.86
C LEU A 1092 -30.05 9.18 0.33
N LEU A 1093 -28.87 9.24 -0.27
CA LEU A 1093 -28.71 9.25 -1.73
C LEU A 1093 -28.35 7.86 -2.27
N VAL A 1094 -28.03 6.90 -1.41
CA VAL A 1094 -27.51 5.59 -1.82
C VAL A 1094 -28.34 4.47 -1.20
N TYR A 1095 -28.80 3.55 -2.04
CA TYR A 1095 -29.59 2.39 -1.64
C TYR A 1095 -29.02 1.13 -2.26
N THR A 1096 -28.90 0.05 -1.48
CA THR A 1096 -28.39 -1.24 -1.95
C THR A 1096 -29.32 -2.39 -1.54
N ALA A 1097 -29.55 -3.33 -2.45
CA ALA A 1097 -30.25 -4.59 -2.18
C ALA A 1097 -29.55 -5.75 -2.90
N THR A 1098 -29.48 -6.90 -2.21
CA THR A 1098 -29.00 -8.16 -2.78
C THR A 1098 -30.15 -9.16 -2.78
N TYR A 1099 -30.35 -9.82 -3.91
CA TYR A 1099 -31.37 -10.83 -4.13
C TYR A 1099 -30.67 -12.14 -4.52
N ASN A 1100 -31.16 -13.26 -3.99
CA ASN A 1100 -30.67 -14.60 -4.27
C ASN A 1100 -31.81 -15.48 -4.83
N ASN A 1101 -31.50 -16.74 -5.16
CA ASN A 1101 -32.44 -17.75 -5.68
C ASN A 1101 -32.94 -17.46 -7.12
N PHE A 1102 -32.09 -16.83 -7.93
CA PHE A 1102 -32.23 -16.85 -9.39
C PHE A 1102 -31.71 -18.18 -9.96
N LEU A 1103 -31.86 -18.40 -11.26
CA LEU A 1103 -31.29 -19.57 -11.93
C LEU A 1103 -29.78 -19.59 -11.73
N THR A 1104 -29.20 -20.79 -11.56
CA THR A 1104 -27.75 -21.00 -11.47
C THR A 1104 -27.23 -21.76 -12.69
N GLU A 1105 -26.00 -21.46 -13.12
CA GLU A 1105 -25.30 -22.21 -14.19
C GLU A 1105 -24.94 -23.66 -13.84
#